data_AF-A0A812QHA9-F1
#
_entry.id   AF-A0A812QHA9-F1
#
_cell.length_a   1.000
_cell.length_b   1.000
_cell.length_c   1.000
_cell.angle_alpha   90.00
_cell.angle_beta   90.00
_cell.angle_gamma   90.00
#
_symmetry.space_group_name_H-M   'P 1'
#
loop_
_entity.id
_entity.type
_entity.pdbx_description
1 polymer ?
#
loop_
_entity_poly.entity_id
_entity_poly.type
_entity_poly.pdbx_seq_one_letter_code
_entity_poly.pdbx_strand_id
1 'polypeptide(L)'
;MADVKMEVAKSEESDTTFPHETVTDENFRDVVLDIFEKEVNRFKNCWAYLDHFHKDRSAFADQLRALFPQKPEVEYLLSYVIPSTGNFSVSLWHLNWGPDCSTKPVPDRVTVRSLLDEYLTSGVATRAEPLMVYQAQDPGRNDFILHFTKGAARSAACLVLASLVMRYGFHLKTFVQESMCEIHVTQADCRCDIASVALFNAKMSARGDIRKAHCCLTWLAKMMVLKKHNHDATSIIKEWNRTCTKDGQIKGAKHTALLSLLNLPQFCVDALLEHLNEFGSQGAFNDNQWSNKKVLPGGGPKGYPREWNSRLQVTDEGFCLMIKYLDNRHRMKLAGSRCKFSGSDVEEAALVCQLLHSLVHELEDSVPLQVKEDVCTLLVQGDMNLLLQLQGALSEKRSNLAPADILVLREYIQKHVADGEKKLRNLGAVSNSINPGQLERQEFDLAIASMRHDMDVYGAWLVRSRDREAGVYHQNLQWRLGRQNRAKEMAEGIMRRSSETWRMEFAVLESAAQGLKTIQEAMKYICRLNQISAENLKCIVILNWCAPSLFSSQVQRDQASLMGAILNGQNAVAGGVCLTPTFTYNKGQLHKTEQEALRLLAESNLNLDHVAVVPYKGRNDDREKSVRPLLMLTRILMPMDEVAAERAQENWRLSAIFRKPLLEEADLPQTRDLLAIEDLDPAALPTTTDAHVHVPQPEKAMQIGESAARSILRGFLAQDSTVGATAGTRSAFLCIDLSPHTCDFSRAALAETKLPVYYLGLTRSEGELEWSKSF
;
A
#
# COMPACT_ATOMS: atom_id res chain seq x y z
N MET A 1 24.99 -23.57 37.53
CA MET A 1 24.48 -24.23 36.32
C MET A 1 23.53 -25.34 36.77
N ALA A 2 22.24 -25.03 36.85
CA ALA A 2 21.17 -25.99 37.04
C ALA A 2 20.18 -25.72 35.92
N ASP A 3 19.98 -26.70 35.04
CA ASP A 3 18.98 -26.68 33.97
C ASP A 3 17.58 -26.65 34.60
N VAL A 4 16.96 -25.48 34.61
CA VAL A 4 15.53 -25.36 34.86
C VAL A 4 14.85 -25.36 33.50
N LYS A 5 14.35 -26.54 33.09
CA LYS A 5 13.35 -26.63 32.01
C LYS A 5 12.08 -25.93 32.49
N MET A 6 11.85 -24.70 32.02
CA MET A 6 10.52 -24.09 32.06
C MET A 6 9.60 -24.90 31.14
N GLU A 7 8.64 -25.64 31.71
CA GLU A 7 7.49 -26.13 30.97
C GLU A 7 6.68 -24.92 30.50
N VAL A 8 6.84 -24.57 29.22
CA VAL A 8 5.98 -23.60 28.55
C VAL A 8 4.59 -24.23 28.45
N ALA A 9 3.62 -23.63 29.13
CA ALA A 9 2.22 -23.95 28.93
C ALA A 9 1.87 -23.75 27.46
N LYS A 10 1.62 -24.84 26.73
CA LYS A 10 1.04 -24.78 25.38
C LYS A 10 -0.35 -24.17 25.49
N SER A 11 -0.50 -22.90 25.15
CA SER A 11 -1.83 -22.34 24.90
C SER A 11 -2.34 -22.86 23.56
N GLU A 12 -3.53 -23.45 23.57
CA GLU A 12 -4.16 -24.17 22.45
C GLU A 12 -4.69 -23.26 21.30
N GLU A 13 -4.17 -22.05 21.09
CA GLU A 13 -4.78 -21.07 20.17
C GLU A 13 -3.84 -20.38 19.15
N SER A 14 -2.64 -20.90 18.88
CA SER A 14 -1.85 -20.41 17.73
C SER A 14 -1.65 -21.48 16.66
N ASP A 15 -2.61 -21.59 15.75
CA ASP A 15 -2.56 -22.42 14.54
C ASP A 15 -1.62 -21.84 13.46
N THR A 16 -0.67 -20.98 13.84
CA THR A 16 0.38 -20.49 12.97
C THR A 16 1.71 -21.12 13.33
N THR A 17 1.95 -22.32 12.79
CA THR A 17 3.31 -22.81 12.56
C THR A 17 4.03 -21.82 11.65
N PHE A 18 4.81 -20.91 12.23
CA PHE A 18 5.78 -20.15 11.46
C PHE A 18 6.75 -21.18 10.84
N PRO A 19 7.01 -21.12 9.51
CA PRO A 19 8.10 -21.90 8.96
C PRO A 19 9.35 -21.36 9.63
N HIS A 20 9.99 -22.18 10.47
CA HIS A 20 11.29 -21.86 11.05
C HIS A 20 12.29 -21.73 9.90
N GLU A 21 12.41 -20.55 9.29
CA GLU A 21 13.74 -20.11 8.89
C GLU A 21 14.59 -20.27 10.15
N THR A 22 15.66 -21.06 10.06
CA THR A 22 16.55 -21.31 11.18
C THR A 22 17.01 -19.95 11.69
N VAL A 23 16.55 -19.57 12.89
CA VAL A 23 16.92 -18.29 13.50
C VAL A 23 18.42 -18.37 13.78
N THR A 24 19.20 -17.53 13.10
CA THR A 24 20.64 -17.38 13.27
C THR A 24 20.95 -16.04 13.93
N ASP A 25 22.15 -15.88 14.46
CA ASP A 25 22.60 -14.60 15.04
C ASP A 25 22.60 -13.44 14.03
N GLU A 26 22.70 -13.75 12.73
CA GLU A 26 22.71 -12.81 11.62
C GLU A 26 21.30 -12.35 11.22
N ASN A 27 20.30 -13.24 11.27
CA ASN A 27 18.92 -12.91 10.89
C ASN A 27 18.00 -12.63 12.08
N PHE A 28 18.45 -12.84 13.33
CA PHE A 28 17.65 -12.69 14.55
C PHE A 28 16.85 -11.37 14.61
N ARG A 29 17.52 -10.27 14.29
CA ARG A 29 16.90 -8.93 14.26
C ARG A 29 15.73 -8.88 13.27
N ASP A 30 15.97 -9.32 12.05
CA ASP A 30 14.98 -9.24 10.98
C ASP A 30 13.80 -10.17 11.24
N VAL A 31 14.06 -11.36 11.81
CA VAL A 31 13.02 -12.32 12.22
C VAL A 31 12.13 -11.75 13.33
N VAL A 32 12.72 -11.17 14.39
CA VAL A 32 11.94 -10.58 15.49
C VAL A 32 11.09 -9.40 14.99
N LEU A 33 11.64 -8.56 14.11
CA LEU A 33 10.88 -7.46 13.52
C LEU A 33 9.76 -7.95 12.59
N ASP A 34 9.98 -8.98 11.79
CA ASP A 34 8.95 -9.59 10.95
C ASP A 34 7.83 -10.23 11.79
N ILE A 35 8.17 -10.91 12.89
CA ILE A 35 7.18 -11.47 13.82
C ILE A 35 6.42 -10.37 14.55
N PHE A 36 7.09 -9.29 14.96
CA PHE A 36 6.41 -8.13 15.52
C PHE A 36 5.37 -7.58 14.53
N GLU A 37 5.74 -7.41 13.26
CA GLU A 37 4.81 -6.97 12.22
C GLU A 37 3.65 -7.97 12.07
N LYS A 38 3.91 -9.27 12.01
CA LYS A 38 2.83 -10.27 11.81
C LYS A 38 1.90 -10.43 13.00
N GLU A 39 2.43 -10.42 14.22
CA GLU A 39 1.67 -10.66 15.45
C GLU A 39 1.02 -9.39 15.96
N VAL A 40 1.76 -8.30 16.08
CA VAL A 40 1.23 -7.05 16.64
C VAL A 40 0.27 -6.37 15.66
N ASN A 41 0.42 -6.55 14.34
CA ASN A 41 -0.56 -6.02 13.37
C ASN A 41 -1.93 -6.71 13.44
N ARG A 42 -2.05 -7.88 14.06
CA ARG A 42 -3.37 -8.49 14.33
C ARG A 42 -4.16 -7.74 15.40
N PHE A 43 -3.50 -6.90 16.20
CA PHE A 43 -4.12 -6.15 17.30
C PHE A 43 -4.17 -4.67 16.98
N LYS A 44 -5.19 -3.97 17.50
CA LYS A 44 -5.37 -2.52 17.28
C LYS A 44 -4.13 -1.70 17.65
N ASN A 45 -3.38 -2.09 18.68
CA ASN A 45 -2.15 -1.42 19.11
C ASN A 45 -1.33 -2.34 20.02
N CYS A 46 -0.12 -1.90 20.38
CA CYS A 46 0.80 -2.67 21.22
C CYS A 46 0.25 -2.96 22.62
N TRP A 47 -0.56 -2.08 23.20
CA TRP A 47 -1.20 -2.34 24.49
C TRP A 47 -2.31 -3.38 24.38
N ALA A 48 -3.10 -3.37 23.30
CA ALA A 48 -4.10 -4.40 23.03
C ALA A 48 -3.45 -5.78 22.83
N TYR A 49 -2.27 -5.84 22.19
CA TYR A 49 -1.46 -7.06 22.12
C TYR A 49 -1.06 -7.55 23.52
N LEU A 50 -0.52 -6.66 24.37
CA LEU A 50 -0.15 -7.01 25.74
C LEU A 50 -1.37 -7.41 26.59
N ASP A 51 -2.49 -6.72 26.48
CA ASP A 51 -3.72 -7.05 27.21
C ASP A 51 -4.33 -8.38 26.77
N HIS A 52 -4.17 -8.76 25.49
CA HIS A 52 -4.68 -10.02 24.98
C HIS A 52 -3.89 -11.21 25.53
N PHE A 53 -2.56 -11.16 25.48
CA PHE A 53 -1.71 -12.28 25.94
C PHE A 53 -1.41 -12.26 27.44
N HIS A 54 -1.42 -11.08 28.06
CA HIS A 54 -0.98 -10.86 29.45
C HIS A 54 -2.04 -10.12 30.26
N LYS A 55 -3.32 -10.51 30.08
CA LYS A 55 -4.45 -9.94 30.83
C LYS A 55 -4.26 -10.06 32.34
N ASP A 56 -3.70 -11.18 32.79
CA ASP A 56 -3.24 -11.35 34.17
C ASP A 56 -1.83 -10.79 34.34
N ARG A 57 -1.75 -9.57 34.86
CA ARG A 57 -0.50 -8.85 35.06
C ARG A 57 0.39 -9.49 36.12
N SER A 58 -0.19 -10.15 37.11
CA SER A 58 0.57 -10.78 38.20
C SER A 58 1.34 -11.99 37.65
N ALA A 59 0.64 -12.84 36.89
CA ALA A 59 1.26 -13.97 36.20
C ALA A 59 2.36 -13.53 35.22
N PHE A 60 2.13 -12.47 34.44
CA PHE A 60 3.15 -11.94 33.53
C PHE A 60 4.36 -11.36 34.29
N ALA A 61 4.14 -10.67 35.41
CA ALA A 61 5.22 -10.17 36.25
C ALA A 61 6.10 -11.32 36.80
N ASP A 62 5.51 -12.45 37.18
CA ASP A 62 6.25 -13.64 37.63
C ASP A 62 7.09 -14.26 36.50
N GLN A 63 6.54 -14.33 35.28
CA GLN A 63 7.30 -14.78 34.11
C GLN A 63 8.47 -13.85 33.81
N LEU A 64 8.27 -12.53 33.90
CA LEU A 64 9.33 -11.53 33.70
C LEU A 64 10.41 -11.66 34.78
N ARG A 65 10.05 -11.95 36.03
CA ARG A 65 11.02 -12.21 37.13
C ARG A 65 11.90 -13.42 36.84
N ALA A 66 11.32 -14.48 36.31
CA ALA A 66 12.06 -15.69 35.97
C ALA A 66 13.04 -15.45 34.80
N LEU A 67 12.61 -14.73 33.77
CA LEU A 67 13.39 -14.54 32.54
C LEU A 67 14.42 -13.41 32.63
N PHE A 68 14.14 -12.35 33.40
CA PHE A 68 14.98 -11.17 33.57
C PHE A 68 15.23 -10.88 35.06
N PRO A 69 16.00 -11.73 35.77
CA PRO A 69 16.19 -11.60 37.22
C PRO A 69 16.95 -10.33 37.61
N GLN A 70 16.77 -9.90 38.85
CA GLN A 70 17.55 -8.81 39.44
C GLN A 70 19.03 -9.18 39.53
N LYS A 71 19.87 -8.20 39.22
CA LYS A 71 21.33 -8.30 39.36
C LYS A 71 21.73 -8.08 40.83
N PRO A 72 22.52 -8.98 41.45
CA PRO A 72 22.95 -8.83 42.85
C PRO A 72 23.70 -7.52 43.14
N GLU A 73 24.39 -6.98 42.14
CA GLU A 73 25.20 -5.76 42.21
C GLU A 73 24.41 -4.46 42.01
N VAL A 74 23.10 -4.54 41.73
CA VAL A 74 22.24 -3.37 41.45
C VAL A 74 21.25 -3.16 42.59
N GLU A 75 21.16 -1.93 43.08
CA GLU A 75 20.13 -1.54 44.05
C GLU A 75 18.82 -1.20 43.31
N TYR A 76 17.81 -2.07 43.48
CA TYR A 76 16.49 -1.88 42.87
C TYR A 76 15.53 -1.15 43.80
N LEU A 77 14.79 -0.19 43.25
CA LEU A 77 13.66 0.41 43.96
C LEU A 77 12.52 -0.62 44.03
N LEU A 78 12.16 -1.01 45.26
CA LEU A 78 11.07 -1.93 45.59
C LEU A 78 9.89 -1.24 46.29
N SER A 79 9.99 0.07 46.52
CA SER A 79 8.99 0.87 47.25
C SER A 79 8.10 1.65 46.30
N TYR A 80 6.83 1.80 46.68
CA TYR A 80 5.87 2.67 46.00
C TYR A 80 6.28 4.15 46.02
N VAL A 81 7.09 4.56 47.01
CA VAL A 81 7.56 5.93 47.15
C VAL A 81 8.76 6.16 46.25
N ILE A 82 8.55 6.95 45.19
CA ILE A 82 9.60 7.30 44.23
C ILE A 82 10.55 8.36 44.85
N PRO A 83 11.89 8.17 44.77
CA PRO A 83 12.85 9.16 45.25
C PRO A 83 12.78 10.48 44.46
N SER A 84 12.70 11.60 45.17
CA SER A 84 12.57 12.95 44.60
C SER A 84 13.77 13.44 43.78
N THR A 85 14.93 12.79 43.90
CA THR A 85 16.16 13.17 43.22
C THR A 85 17.00 11.95 42.85
N GLY A 86 17.64 12.00 41.69
CA GLY A 86 18.58 11.00 41.23
C GLY A 86 18.02 10.01 40.20
N ASN A 87 18.91 9.18 39.67
CA ASN A 87 18.55 8.02 38.86
C ASN A 87 18.52 6.80 39.78
N PHE A 88 17.54 5.93 39.57
CA PHE A 88 17.40 4.67 40.31
C PHE A 88 17.06 3.55 39.33
N SER A 89 17.34 2.31 39.73
CA SER A 89 17.10 1.14 38.90
C SER A 89 15.81 0.44 39.32
N VAL A 90 15.03 -0.01 38.34
CA VAL A 90 13.84 -0.84 38.55
C VAL A 90 13.94 -2.09 37.69
N SER A 91 13.18 -3.11 38.09
CA SER A 91 13.06 -4.34 37.33
C SER A 91 12.03 -4.21 36.21
N LEU A 92 12.17 -5.06 35.18
CA LEU A 92 11.30 -5.04 34.01
C LEU A 92 9.81 -5.22 34.35
N TRP A 93 9.49 -6.02 35.37
CA TRP A 93 8.11 -6.26 35.82
C TRP A 93 7.46 -5.08 36.56
N HIS A 94 8.20 -4.03 36.91
CA HIS A 94 7.62 -2.78 37.44
C HIS A 94 7.12 -1.85 36.32
N LEU A 95 7.43 -2.18 35.06
CA LEU A 95 6.94 -1.43 33.91
C LEU A 95 5.43 -1.65 33.70
N ASN A 96 4.77 -0.60 33.24
CA ASN A 96 3.32 -0.58 33.05
C ASN A 96 2.95 -0.42 31.58
N TRP A 97 1.75 -0.88 31.24
CA TRP A 97 1.05 -0.54 30.02
C TRP A 97 -0.42 -0.26 30.33
N GLY A 98 -1.09 0.54 29.50
CA GLY A 98 -2.52 0.84 29.66
C GLY A 98 -2.83 2.34 29.81
N PRO A 99 -4.11 2.70 29.71
CA PRO A 99 -4.55 4.09 29.52
C PRO A 99 -4.14 5.04 30.64
N ASP A 100 -3.99 4.53 31.87
CA ASP A 100 -3.69 5.35 33.05
C ASP A 100 -2.18 5.55 33.28
N CYS A 101 -1.33 4.78 32.60
CA CYS A 101 0.11 4.81 32.86
C CYS A 101 0.82 6.03 32.24
N SER A 102 0.17 6.80 31.37
CA SER A 102 0.76 7.99 30.75
C SER A 102 -0.30 8.98 30.25
N THR A 103 0.07 10.25 30.18
CA THR A 103 -0.77 11.32 29.58
C THR A 103 -0.62 11.42 28.05
N LYS A 104 0.01 10.44 27.41
CA LYS A 104 0.14 10.32 25.95
C LYS A 104 -0.87 9.32 25.41
N PRO A 105 -1.23 9.42 24.11
CA PRO A 105 -1.90 8.32 23.43
C PRO A 105 -1.06 7.04 23.53
N VAL A 106 -1.72 5.92 23.25
CA VAL A 106 -1.07 4.61 23.14
C VAL A 106 0.17 4.74 22.24
N PRO A 107 1.33 4.17 22.63
CA PRO A 107 2.52 4.18 21.77
C PRO A 107 2.19 3.68 20.37
N ASP A 108 2.49 4.51 19.36
CA ASP A 108 2.21 4.15 17.98
C ASP A 108 3.12 3.00 17.53
N ARG A 109 2.59 2.17 16.62
CA ARG A 109 3.27 0.94 16.19
C ARG A 109 4.62 1.24 15.52
N VAL A 110 4.70 2.30 14.71
CA VAL A 110 5.93 2.73 14.05
C VAL A 110 7.01 3.06 15.06
N THR A 111 6.67 3.80 16.13
CA THR A 111 7.59 4.12 17.22
C THR A 111 8.03 2.87 17.96
N VAL A 112 7.12 1.95 18.27
CA VAL A 112 7.48 0.71 18.96
C VAL A 112 8.40 -0.16 18.10
N ARG A 113 8.11 -0.31 16.80
CA ARG A 113 8.97 -1.01 15.85
C ARG A 113 10.38 -0.40 15.79
N SER A 114 10.47 0.92 15.68
CA SER A 114 11.77 1.62 15.64
C SER A 114 12.55 1.43 16.94
N LEU A 115 11.87 1.41 18.09
CA LEU A 115 12.50 1.16 19.38
C LEU A 115 12.94 -0.30 19.52
N LEU A 116 12.17 -1.26 19.00
CA LEU A 116 12.56 -2.67 18.96
C LEU A 116 13.83 -2.86 18.11
N ASP A 117 13.87 -2.23 16.94
CA ASP A 117 15.04 -2.22 16.07
C ASP A 117 16.29 -1.67 16.79
N GLU A 118 16.13 -0.53 17.45
CA GLU A 118 17.17 0.06 18.31
C GLU A 118 17.61 -0.93 19.41
N TYR A 119 16.67 -1.53 20.15
CA TYR A 119 16.99 -2.45 21.25
C TYR A 119 17.71 -3.71 20.78
N LEU A 120 17.32 -4.26 19.63
CA LEU A 120 17.98 -5.43 19.05
C LEU A 120 19.39 -5.13 18.54
N THR A 121 19.68 -3.85 18.27
CA THR A 121 20.97 -3.39 17.74
C THR A 121 21.92 -2.95 18.85
N SER A 122 21.44 -2.16 19.82
CA SER A 122 22.27 -1.48 20.83
C SER A 122 21.86 -1.74 22.27
N GLY A 123 20.77 -2.47 22.50
CA GLY A 123 20.21 -2.74 23.83
C GLY A 123 19.29 -1.62 24.31
N VAL A 124 18.68 -1.83 25.47
CA VAL A 124 17.75 -0.87 26.07
C VAL A 124 18.55 0.27 26.72
N ALA A 125 18.72 1.38 26.01
CA ALA A 125 19.57 2.51 26.40
C ALA A 125 19.02 3.39 27.56
N THR A 126 18.41 2.79 28.59
CA THR A 126 17.85 3.54 29.73
C THR A 126 18.92 4.15 30.63
N ARG A 127 20.15 3.62 30.65
CA ARG A 127 21.25 4.17 31.45
C ARG A 127 21.69 5.55 30.96
N ALA A 128 21.83 5.71 29.65
CA ALA A 128 22.15 6.98 29.02
C ALA A 128 20.93 7.92 29.04
N GLU A 129 19.73 7.37 28.84
CA GLU A 129 18.48 8.12 28.85
C GLU A 129 17.40 7.50 29.75
N PRO A 130 17.40 7.79 31.05
CA PRO A 130 16.45 7.22 32.01
C PRO A 130 14.99 7.44 31.62
N LEU A 131 14.10 6.49 31.96
CA LEU A 131 12.65 6.73 31.86
C LEU A 131 12.24 7.74 32.94
N MET A 132 11.48 8.76 32.57
CA MET A 132 10.94 9.74 33.53
C MET A 132 9.59 9.27 34.02
N VAL A 133 9.48 9.08 35.33
CA VAL A 133 8.29 8.59 36.02
C VAL A 133 7.71 9.65 36.95
N TYR A 134 6.45 9.47 37.37
CA TYR A 134 5.82 10.31 38.38
C TYR A 134 5.04 9.44 39.38
N GLN A 135 4.81 10.00 40.57
CA GLN A 135 4.02 9.36 41.60
C GLN A 135 2.53 9.55 41.29
N ALA A 136 1.80 8.46 41.01
CA ALA A 136 0.34 8.53 40.83
C ALA A 136 -0.36 8.78 42.19
N GLN A 137 -1.52 9.47 42.16
CA GLN A 137 -2.32 9.79 43.35
C GLN A 137 -3.24 8.64 43.76
N ASP A 138 -2.74 7.40 43.83
CA ASP A 138 -3.53 6.28 44.35
C ASP A 138 -2.66 5.22 45.07
N PRO A 139 -2.39 5.42 46.37
CA PRO A 139 -1.59 4.51 47.19
C PRO A 139 -2.32 3.21 47.59
N GLY A 140 -3.55 2.98 47.13
CA GLY A 140 -4.38 1.83 47.51
C GLY A 140 -4.12 0.52 46.76
N ARG A 141 -3.20 0.49 45.78
CA ARG A 141 -2.84 -0.73 45.03
C ARG A 141 -1.62 -1.43 45.64
N ASN A 142 -1.72 -2.74 45.84
CA ASN A 142 -0.68 -3.58 46.45
C ASN A 142 0.56 -3.81 45.56
N ASP A 143 0.49 -3.55 44.25
CA ASP A 143 1.57 -3.83 43.31
C ASP A 143 2.31 -2.54 42.88
N PHE A 144 3.62 -2.49 43.11
CA PHE A 144 4.47 -1.37 42.68
C PHE A 144 4.60 -1.34 41.15
N ILE A 145 3.94 -0.37 40.52
CA ILE A 145 3.91 -0.22 39.07
C ILE A 145 4.16 1.25 38.68
N LEU A 146 4.98 1.45 37.65
CA LEU A 146 5.39 2.79 37.21
C LEU A 146 4.34 3.53 36.39
N HIS A 147 4.34 4.86 36.56
CA HIS A 147 3.60 5.79 35.72
C HIS A 147 4.57 6.75 35.03
N PHE A 148 4.37 7.00 33.74
CA PHE A 148 5.37 7.63 32.88
C PHE A 148 5.01 9.07 32.53
N THR A 149 5.92 9.97 32.92
CA THR A 149 6.00 11.33 32.35
C THR A 149 6.71 11.30 31.01
N LYS A 150 7.76 10.49 30.83
CA LYS A 150 8.41 10.22 29.53
C LYS A 150 9.00 8.82 29.56
N GLY A 151 8.48 7.90 28.76
CA GLY A 151 9.01 6.53 28.74
C GLY A 151 8.02 5.46 28.32
N ALA A 152 6.72 5.77 28.27
CA ALA A 152 5.67 4.79 27.96
C ALA A 152 5.91 3.98 26.67
N ALA A 153 6.38 4.61 25.58
CA ALA A 153 6.69 3.88 24.35
C ALA A 153 7.91 2.96 24.47
N ARG A 154 8.95 3.38 25.22
CA ARG A 154 10.12 2.56 25.53
C ARG A 154 9.75 1.38 26.41
N SER A 155 8.92 1.64 27.42
CA SER A 155 8.31 0.62 28.27
C SER A 155 7.52 -0.41 27.47
N ALA A 156 6.61 0.05 26.61
CA ALA A 156 5.81 -0.81 25.76
C ALA A 156 6.67 -1.66 24.81
N ALA A 157 7.69 -1.08 24.18
CA ALA A 157 8.62 -1.81 23.32
C ALA A 157 9.38 -2.89 24.10
N CYS A 158 9.89 -2.59 25.30
CA CYS A 158 10.54 -3.60 26.15
C CYS A 158 9.61 -4.75 26.54
N LEU A 159 8.37 -4.44 26.94
CA LEU A 159 7.37 -5.45 27.32
C LEU A 159 6.92 -6.29 26.13
N VAL A 160 6.76 -5.70 24.94
CA VAL A 160 6.47 -6.42 23.71
C VAL A 160 7.63 -7.35 23.34
N LEU A 161 8.88 -6.89 23.42
CA LEU A 161 10.05 -7.72 23.18
C LEU A 161 10.09 -8.92 24.15
N ALA A 162 9.87 -8.68 25.44
CA ALA A 162 9.82 -9.75 26.45
C ALA A 162 8.70 -10.76 26.16
N SER A 163 7.51 -10.27 25.80
CA SER A 163 6.37 -11.13 25.42
C SER A 163 6.69 -11.99 24.19
N LEU A 164 7.31 -11.43 23.16
CA LEU A 164 7.74 -12.17 21.97
C LEU A 164 8.78 -13.24 22.32
N VAL A 165 9.76 -12.90 23.15
CA VAL A 165 10.79 -13.85 23.61
C VAL A 165 10.16 -15.01 24.38
N MET A 166 9.22 -14.75 25.28
CA MET A 166 8.51 -15.78 26.04
C MET A 166 7.66 -16.69 25.15
N ARG A 167 6.89 -16.11 24.21
CA ARG A 167 5.97 -16.87 23.37
C ARG A 167 6.68 -17.73 22.33
N TYR A 168 7.79 -17.25 21.78
CA TYR A 168 8.51 -17.92 20.70
C TYR A 168 9.80 -18.62 21.16
N GLY A 169 10.15 -18.51 22.44
CA GLY A 169 11.35 -19.15 23.00
C GLY A 169 12.65 -18.61 22.43
N PHE A 170 12.72 -17.31 22.13
CA PHE A 170 13.92 -16.71 21.54
C PHE A 170 15.07 -16.60 22.54
N HIS A 171 16.29 -16.78 22.06
CA HIS A 171 17.50 -16.45 22.81
C HIS A 171 17.94 -15.03 22.45
N LEU A 172 17.80 -14.10 23.40
CA LEU A 172 18.30 -12.74 23.23
C LEU A 172 19.83 -12.73 23.25
N LYS A 173 20.43 -11.83 22.45
CA LYS A 173 21.86 -11.52 22.57
C LYS A 173 22.15 -11.02 24.00
N THR A 174 23.28 -11.43 24.57
CA THR A 174 23.63 -11.18 25.97
C THR A 174 23.48 -9.72 26.38
N PHE A 175 23.98 -8.78 25.57
CA PHE A 175 23.88 -7.34 25.86
C PHE A 175 22.42 -6.83 25.91
N VAL A 176 21.52 -7.39 25.08
CA VAL A 176 20.10 -7.02 25.08
C VAL A 176 19.46 -7.53 26.37
N GLN A 177 19.68 -8.79 26.71
CA GLN A 177 19.16 -9.39 27.94
C GLN A 177 19.65 -8.64 29.18
N GLU A 178 20.95 -8.35 29.27
CA GLU A 178 21.55 -7.60 30.38
C GLU A 178 20.97 -6.19 30.52
N SER A 179 20.67 -5.52 29.40
CA SER A 179 20.05 -4.20 29.39
C SER A 179 18.57 -4.22 29.82
N MET A 180 17.88 -5.35 29.67
CA MET A 180 16.50 -5.52 30.11
C MET A 180 16.38 -5.88 31.60
N CYS A 181 17.42 -6.45 32.21
CA CYS A 181 17.46 -6.76 33.64
C CYS A 181 17.65 -5.51 34.54
N GLU A 182 18.10 -4.39 33.99
CA GLU A 182 18.34 -3.15 34.73
C GLU A 182 17.75 -1.95 33.97
N ILE A 183 16.57 -1.51 34.40
CA ILE A 183 15.90 -0.36 33.79
C ILE A 183 16.16 0.88 34.64
N HIS A 184 16.88 1.85 34.09
CA HIS A 184 17.14 3.11 34.79
C HIS A 184 15.98 4.09 34.60
N VAL A 185 15.57 4.69 35.71
CA VAL A 185 14.45 5.63 35.78
C VAL A 185 14.82 6.83 36.65
N THR A 186 14.08 7.92 36.48
CA THR A 186 14.25 9.14 37.27
C THR A 186 12.89 9.78 37.53
N GLN A 187 12.73 10.44 38.67
CA GLN A 187 11.50 11.18 38.95
C GLN A 187 11.46 12.45 38.10
N ALA A 188 10.32 12.70 37.46
CA ALA A 188 10.10 13.95 36.75
C ALA A 188 10.05 15.11 37.75
N ASP A 189 10.79 16.18 37.44
CA ASP A 189 10.75 17.44 38.17
C ASP A 189 9.50 18.26 37.79
N CYS A 190 8.33 17.70 38.12
CA CYS A 190 7.04 18.35 37.95
C CYS A 190 6.08 17.98 39.08
N ARG A 191 5.03 18.80 39.25
CA ARG A 191 3.95 18.45 40.17
C ARG A 191 3.28 17.16 39.69
N CYS A 192 2.92 16.31 40.64
CA CYS A 192 2.29 15.01 40.38
C CYS A 192 0.78 15.12 40.04
N ASP A 193 0.27 16.32 39.74
CA ASP A 193 -1.06 16.47 39.16
C ASP A 193 -1.03 16.20 37.65
N ILE A 194 -2.11 15.63 37.13
CA ILE A 194 -2.14 15.10 35.77
C ILE A 194 -1.93 16.18 34.69
N ALA A 195 -2.37 17.42 34.95
CA ALA A 195 -2.17 18.55 34.04
C ALA A 195 -0.68 18.93 33.97
N SER A 196 -0.01 19.08 35.11
CA SER A 196 1.43 19.36 35.17
C SER A 196 2.26 18.25 34.51
N VAL A 197 1.91 16.98 34.76
CA VAL A 197 2.54 15.82 34.10
C VAL A 197 2.33 15.88 32.58
N ALA A 198 1.12 16.22 32.12
CA ALA A 198 0.81 16.32 30.71
C ALA A 198 1.59 17.42 29.98
N LEU A 199 1.73 18.60 30.60
CA LEU A 199 2.48 19.73 30.07
C LEU A 199 3.99 19.48 30.11
N PHE A 200 4.51 18.91 31.20
CA PHE A 200 5.92 18.54 31.30
C PHE A 200 6.29 17.47 30.26
N ASN A 201 5.44 16.46 30.07
CA ASN A 201 5.58 15.47 29.00
C ASN A 201 5.64 16.12 27.60
N ALA A 202 4.80 17.12 27.32
CA ALA A 202 4.82 17.84 26.05
C ALA A 202 6.13 18.62 25.87
N LYS A 203 6.59 19.32 26.92
CA LYS A 203 7.87 20.05 26.93
C LYS A 203 9.07 19.15 26.65
N MET A 204 9.11 18.00 27.31
CA MET A 204 10.21 17.03 27.16
C MET A 204 10.15 16.24 25.84
N SER A 205 8.97 16.19 25.20
CA SER A 205 8.82 15.56 23.88
C SER A 205 9.32 16.47 22.76
N ALA A 206 9.32 17.79 22.93
CA ALA A 206 9.76 18.74 21.91
C ALA A 206 11.30 18.83 21.74
N ARG A 207 12.08 18.04 22.51
CA ARG A 207 13.54 18.14 22.62
C ARG A 207 14.29 16.86 22.20
N GLY A 208 13.66 15.88 21.54
CA GLY A 208 14.31 14.60 21.21
C GLY A 208 14.32 14.29 19.71
N ASP A 209 15.43 13.75 19.21
CA ASP A 209 15.66 13.49 17.77
C ASP A 209 14.72 12.45 17.16
N ILE A 210 14.29 11.47 17.96
CA ILE A 210 13.34 10.42 17.53
C ILE A 210 11.88 10.94 17.54
N ARG A 211 11.59 12.11 18.14
CA ARG A 211 10.20 12.56 18.41
C ARG A 211 9.95 14.01 18.00
N LYS A 212 9.16 14.15 16.93
CA LYS A 212 8.62 15.44 16.46
C LYS A 212 7.73 16.08 17.54
N ALA A 213 7.60 17.41 17.51
CA ALA A 213 6.65 18.15 18.34
C ALA A 213 5.24 17.55 18.24
N HIS A 214 4.46 17.60 19.33
CA HIS A 214 3.11 17.01 19.37
C HIS A 214 2.24 17.58 18.24
N CYS A 215 1.72 16.70 17.39
CA CYS A 215 0.78 17.04 16.33
C CYS A 215 -0.61 17.36 16.93
N CYS A 216 -1.53 17.87 16.11
CA CYS A 216 -2.89 18.21 16.55
C CYS A 216 -3.61 16.99 17.18
N LEU A 217 -3.47 15.80 16.59
CA LEU A 217 -4.10 14.57 17.09
C LEU A 217 -3.46 14.06 18.40
N THR A 218 -2.14 14.24 18.58
CA THR A 218 -1.49 13.95 19.88
C THR A 218 -2.02 14.87 20.98
N TRP A 219 -2.23 16.16 20.67
CA TRP A 219 -2.88 17.08 21.59
C TRP A 219 -4.33 16.72 21.85
N LEU A 220 -5.08 16.24 20.85
CA LEU A 220 -6.44 15.75 21.02
C LEU A 220 -6.49 14.62 22.05
N ALA A 221 -5.66 13.58 21.88
CA ALA A 221 -5.59 12.47 22.83
C ALA A 221 -5.26 12.94 24.26
N LYS A 222 -4.28 13.84 24.39
CA LYS A 222 -3.88 14.41 25.69
C LYS A 222 -5.01 15.22 26.33
N MET A 223 -5.71 16.04 25.55
CA MET A 223 -6.84 16.83 26.04
C MET A 223 -8.04 15.97 26.41
N MET A 224 -8.27 14.84 25.73
CA MET A 224 -9.30 13.87 26.11
C MET A 224 -9.01 13.25 27.48
N VAL A 225 -7.76 12.92 27.78
CA VAL A 225 -7.35 12.47 29.13
C VAL A 225 -7.61 13.58 30.15
N LEU A 226 -7.15 14.79 29.89
CA LEU A 226 -7.33 15.91 30.82
C LEU A 226 -8.81 16.27 31.06
N LYS A 227 -9.65 16.16 30.03
CA LYS A 227 -11.11 16.36 30.12
C LYS A 227 -11.77 15.33 31.04
N LYS A 228 -11.32 14.07 31.04
CA LYS A 228 -11.79 13.03 31.98
C LYS A 228 -11.46 13.38 33.44
N HIS A 229 -10.40 14.15 33.68
CA HIS A 229 -10.01 14.67 34.99
C HIS A 229 -10.52 16.10 35.24
N ASN A 230 -11.60 16.52 34.57
CA ASN A 230 -12.27 17.81 34.76
C ASN A 230 -11.40 19.05 34.48
N HIS A 231 -10.38 18.95 33.64
CA HIS A 231 -9.61 20.10 33.19
C HIS A 231 -10.22 20.75 31.94
N ASP A 232 -10.31 22.08 31.94
CA ASP A 232 -10.74 22.87 30.77
C ASP A 232 -9.61 23.01 29.74
N ALA A 233 -9.88 22.62 28.49
CA ALA A 233 -8.91 22.64 27.40
C ALA A 233 -8.35 24.05 27.13
N THR A 234 -9.19 25.09 27.21
CA THR A 234 -8.76 26.48 26.93
C THR A 234 -7.74 26.95 27.97
N SER A 235 -7.97 26.62 29.24
CA SER A 235 -7.08 26.94 30.35
C SER A 235 -5.74 26.20 30.24
N ILE A 236 -5.76 24.91 29.88
CA ILE A 236 -4.53 24.13 29.66
C ILE A 236 -3.74 24.70 28.47
N ILE A 237 -4.39 25.06 27.37
CA ILE A 237 -3.71 25.65 26.20
C ILE A 237 -3.06 27.00 26.56
N LYS A 238 -3.74 27.84 27.35
CA LYS A 238 -3.16 29.11 27.83
C LYS A 238 -1.90 28.86 28.66
N GLU A 239 -1.92 27.88 29.55
CA GLU A 239 -0.78 27.54 30.40
C GLU A 239 0.38 26.94 29.60
N TRP A 240 0.09 26.03 28.66
CA TRP A 240 1.08 25.53 27.72
C TRP A 240 1.75 26.65 26.93
N ASN A 241 0.95 27.55 26.35
CA ASN A 241 1.46 28.64 25.50
C ASN A 241 2.36 29.63 26.26
N ARG A 242 2.20 29.74 27.59
CA ARG A 242 3.08 30.54 28.46
C ARG A 242 4.43 29.89 28.71
N THR A 243 4.50 28.56 28.68
CA THR A 243 5.66 27.78 29.15
C THR A 243 6.46 27.11 28.03
N CYS A 244 5.91 27.03 26.82
CA CYS A 244 6.57 26.45 25.65
C CYS A 244 7.30 27.49 24.78
N THR A 245 8.11 26.99 23.84
CA THR A 245 8.75 27.81 22.78
C THR A 245 7.71 28.34 21.80
N LYS A 246 8.04 29.39 21.05
CA LYS A 246 7.13 29.97 20.04
C LYS A 246 6.61 28.92 19.06
N ASP A 247 7.47 28.04 18.58
CA ASP A 247 7.11 26.98 17.61
C ASP A 247 6.25 25.86 18.24
N GLY A 248 6.31 25.71 19.56
CA GLY A 248 5.48 24.76 20.31
C GLY A 248 4.08 25.28 20.64
N GLN A 249 3.79 26.56 20.43
CA GLN A 249 2.53 27.18 20.82
C GLN A 249 1.34 26.63 20.03
N ILE A 250 0.24 26.36 20.73
CA ILE A 250 -1.06 26.00 20.16
C ILE A 250 -1.83 27.31 19.93
N LYS A 251 -1.62 27.92 18.75
CA LYS A 251 -2.26 29.17 18.32
C LYS A 251 -2.82 29.03 16.90
N GLY A 252 -3.62 30.01 16.48
CA GLY A 252 -4.14 30.11 15.11
C GLY A 252 -4.90 28.86 14.67
N ALA A 253 -4.54 28.32 13.50
CA ALA A 253 -5.17 27.14 12.92
C ALA A 253 -5.14 25.92 13.86
N LYS A 254 -4.00 25.67 14.54
CA LYS A 254 -3.84 24.51 15.44
C LYS A 254 -4.75 24.60 16.66
N HIS A 255 -4.98 25.81 17.19
CA HIS A 255 -5.92 26.04 18.28
C HIS A 255 -7.36 25.78 17.83
N THR A 256 -7.77 26.34 16.69
CA THR A 256 -9.11 26.14 16.12
C THR A 256 -9.37 24.66 15.81
N ALA A 257 -8.39 23.99 15.23
CA ALA A 257 -8.42 22.56 14.94
C ALA A 257 -8.68 21.74 16.21
N LEU A 258 -7.85 21.91 17.24
CA LEU A 258 -7.94 21.14 18.47
C LEU A 258 -9.30 21.30 19.17
N LEU A 259 -9.78 22.54 19.31
CA LEU A 259 -11.09 22.79 19.94
C LEU A 259 -12.25 22.22 19.12
N SER A 260 -12.16 22.25 17.80
CA SER A 260 -13.20 21.66 16.94
C SER A 260 -13.23 20.15 17.08
N LEU A 261 -12.07 19.50 17.09
CA LEU A 261 -11.96 18.04 17.27
C LEU A 261 -12.45 17.58 18.65
N LEU A 262 -12.24 18.37 19.71
CA LEU A 262 -12.70 18.05 21.08
C LEU A 262 -14.22 18.05 21.26
N ASN A 263 -14.94 18.67 20.33
CA ASN A 263 -16.40 18.72 20.31
C ASN A 263 -17.04 17.62 19.46
N LEU A 264 -16.22 16.80 18.77
CA LEU A 264 -16.72 15.70 17.97
C LEU A 264 -17.25 14.54 18.84
N PRO A 265 -18.16 13.72 18.31
CA PRO A 265 -18.54 12.46 18.93
C PRO A 265 -17.35 11.52 19.14
N GLN A 266 -17.43 10.69 20.17
CA GLN A 266 -16.35 9.80 20.57
C GLN A 266 -15.92 8.84 19.43
N PHE A 267 -16.87 8.32 18.64
CA PHE A 267 -16.55 7.41 17.54
C PHE A 267 -15.73 8.08 16.42
N CYS A 268 -15.88 9.38 16.18
CA CYS A 268 -15.04 10.14 15.24
C CYS A 268 -13.63 10.34 15.80
N VAL A 269 -13.54 10.66 17.09
CA VAL A 269 -12.26 10.81 17.80
C VAL A 269 -11.50 9.48 17.81
N ASP A 270 -12.18 8.37 18.09
CA ASP A 270 -11.59 7.04 18.11
C ASP A 270 -11.00 6.66 16.75
N ALA A 271 -11.71 6.93 15.65
CA ALA A 271 -11.19 6.68 14.30
C ALA A 271 -9.92 7.48 13.99
N LEU A 272 -9.85 8.75 14.40
CA LEU A 272 -8.65 9.58 14.25
C LEU A 272 -7.48 9.09 15.10
N LEU A 273 -7.76 8.67 16.34
CA LEU A 273 -6.74 8.18 17.26
C LEU A 273 -6.24 6.79 16.87
N GLU A 274 -7.10 5.93 16.32
CA GLU A 274 -6.71 4.64 15.75
C GLU A 274 -5.73 4.83 14.58
N HIS A 275 -6.03 5.76 13.66
CA HIS A 275 -5.10 6.14 12.60
C HIS A 275 -3.76 6.67 13.15
N LEU A 276 -3.80 7.56 14.15
CA LEU A 276 -2.57 8.08 14.79
C LEU A 276 -1.75 6.96 15.45
N ASN A 277 -2.40 6.01 16.11
CA ASN A 277 -1.72 4.90 16.79
C ASN A 277 -1.05 3.94 15.79
N GLU A 278 -1.56 3.84 14.57
CA GLU A 278 -0.94 2.99 13.57
C GLU A 278 0.21 3.68 12.85
N PHE A 279 0.00 4.92 12.39
CA PHE A 279 0.95 5.59 11.50
C PHE A 279 1.81 6.66 12.17
N GLY A 280 1.49 7.08 13.40
CA GLY A 280 2.23 8.10 14.14
C GLY A 280 2.40 9.38 13.33
N SER A 281 3.65 9.85 13.20
CA SER A 281 3.95 11.05 12.41
C SER A 281 3.83 10.87 10.89
N GLN A 282 3.80 9.63 10.41
CA GLN A 282 3.67 9.25 9.00
C GLN A 282 2.20 9.11 8.56
N GLY A 283 1.25 9.43 9.44
CA GLY A 283 -0.18 9.37 9.12
C GLY A 283 -0.59 10.33 8.01
N ALA A 284 -1.79 10.08 7.47
CA ALA A 284 -2.39 10.73 6.32
C ALA A 284 -2.72 12.22 6.50
N PHE A 285 -2.77 12.70 7.74
CA PHE A 285 -3.34 14.01 8.07
C PHE A 285 -2.29 15.06 8.44
N ASN A 286 -2.59 16.29 8.02
CA ASN A 286 -1.85 17.50 8.37
C ASN A 286 -2.51 18.24 9.54
N ASP A 287 -1.71 18.88 10.39
CA ASP A 287 -2.18 19.59 11.59
C ASP A 287 -3.25 20.66 11.29
N ASN A 288 -3.18 21.28 10.11
CA ASN A 288 -4.03 22.41 9.73
C ASN A 288 -5.36 21.99 9.09
N GLN A 289 -5.54 20.73 8.67
CA GLN A 289 -6.74 20.28 7.97
C GLN A 289 -8.00 20.47 8.82
N TRP A 290 -7.89 20.17 10.11
CA TRP A 290 -9.00 20.24 11.05
C TRP A 290 -9.37 21.66 11.49
N SER A 291 -8.64 22.67 11.03
CA SER A 291 -9.02 24.07 11.24
C SER A 291 -10.07 24.55 10.23
N ASN A 292 -10.26 23.80 9.16
CA ASN A 292 -11.19 24.13 8.09
C ASN A 292 -12.62 23.74 8.45
N LYS A 293 -13.46 24.74 8.72
CA LYS A 293 -14.87 24.53 9.08
C LYS A 293 -15.71 23.86 8.00
N LYS A 294 -15.26 23.83 6.73
CA LYS A 294 -16.01 23.18 5.64
C LYS A 294 -16.03 21.66 5.75
N VAL A 295 -14.99 21.06 6.36
CA VAL A 295 -14.84 19.60 6.46
C VAL A 295 -15.33 19.06 7.79
N LEU A 296 -15.69 19.92 8.74
CA LEU A 296 -16.17 19.53 10.06
C LEU A 296 -17.70 19.44 10.07
N PRO A 297 -18.30 18.65 10.99
CA PRO A 297 -19.74 18.59 11.16
C PRO A 297 -20.40 19.97 11.32
N GLY A 298 -21.55 20.14 10.66
CA GLY A 298 -22.24 21.42 10.50
C GLY A 298 -21.65 22.33 9.41
N GLY A 299 -20.47 22.02 8.89
CA GLY A 299 -19.84 22.66 7.74
C GLY A 299 -20.55 22.31 6.43
N GLY A 300 -20.46 23.19 5.45
CA GLY A 300 -21.02 22.94 4.12
C GLY A 300 -20.46 23.89 3.08
N PRO A 301 -20.58 23.54 1.79
CA PRO A 301 -20.10 24.40 0.72
C PRO A 301 -20.95 25.69 0.65
N LYS A 302 -20.33 26.80 0.24
CA LYS A 302 -21.04 28.08 0.01
C LYS A 302 -21.35 28.24 -1.47
N GLY A 303 -22.52 28.79 -1.79
CA GLY A 303 -22.90 29.14 -3.16
C GLY A 303 -23.52 28.01 -3.98
N TYR A 304 -23.89 26.89 -3.36
CA TYR A 304 -24.62 25.81 -4.04
C TYR A 304 -26.13 26.06 -3.97
N PRO A 305 -26.93 25.43 -4.86
CA PRO A 305 -28.39 25.42 -4.72
C PRO A 305 -28.82 24.89 -3.34
N ARG A 306 -29.99 25.31 -2.84
CA ARG A 306 -30.47 24.97 -1.49
C ARG A 306 -30.53 23.46 -1.24
N GLU A 307 -31.02 22.70 -2.21
CA GLU A 307 -31.09 21.23 -2.17
C GLU A 307 -29.69 20.61 -2.00
N TRP A 308 -28.70 21.11 -2.75
CA TRP A 308 -27.32 20.66 -2.65
C TRP A 308 -26.63 21.10 -1.35
N ASN A 309 -26.91 22.30 -0.85
CA ASN A 309 -26.39 22.72 0.47
C ASN A 309 -26.89 21.80 1.59
N SER A 310 -28.15 21.37 1.51
CA SER A 310 -28.74 20.41 2.46
C SER A 310 -28.02 19.06 2.39
N ARG A 311 -27.83 18.53 1.18
CA ARG A 311 -27.17 17.22 0.98
C ARG A 311 -25.69 17.21 1.29
N LEU A 312 -25.01 18.35 1.17
CA LEU A 312 -23.56 18.48 1.35
C LEU A 312 -23.18 19.10 2.71
N GLN A 313 -24.15 19.35 3.58
CA GLN A 313 -23.84 19.72 4.96
C GLN A 313 -23.25 18.51 5.68
N VAL A 314 -22.02 18.64 6.16
CA VAL A 314 -21.28 17.57 6.81
C VAL A 314 -21.98 17.18 8.11
N THR A 315 -22.29 15.90 8.22
CA THR A 315 -22.85 15.24 9.40
C THR A 315 -21.75 14.54 10.19
N ASP A 316 -22.02 14.10 11.42
CA ASP A 316 -21.04 13.36 12.21
C ASP A 316 -20.69 12.01 11.56
N GLU A 317 -21.69 11.32 11.01
CA GLU A 317 -21.53 10.06 10.28
C GLU A 317 -20.79 10.26 8.95
N GLY A 318 -21.13 11.31 8.19
CA GLY A 318 -20.43 11.66 6.96
C GLY A 318 -18.97 12.04 7.21
N PHE A 319 -18.69 12.74 8.31
CA PHE A 319 -17.33 13.04 8.76
C PHE A 319 -16.55 11.77 9.14
N CYS A 320 -17.16 10.85 9.89
CA CYS A 320 -16.54 9.57 10.22
C CYS A 320 -16.27 8.72 8.97
N LEU A 321 -17.20 8.69 8.01
CA LEU A 321 -17.02 8.02 6.73
C LEU A 321 -15.82 8.60 5.97
N MET A 322 -15.68 9.93 5.94
CA MET A 322 -14.52 10.59 5.35
C MET A 322 -13.21 10.18 6.02
N ILE A 323 -13.15 10.12 7.36
CA ILE A 323 -11.95 9.66 8.08
C ILE A 323 -11.60 8.23 7.68
N LYS A 324 -12.58 7.31 7.71
CA LYS A 324 -12.39 5.90 7.35
C LYS A 324 -11.94 5.75 5.89
N TYR A 325 -12.52 6.52 4.98
CA TYR A 325 -12.15 6.54 3.57
C TYR A 325 -10.70 6.99 3.37
N LEU A 326 -10.29 8.11 3.97
CA LEU A 326 -8.92 8.62 3.86
C LEU A 326 -7.91 7.72 4.57
N ASP A 327 -8.26 7.18 5.74
CA ASP A 327 -7.46 6.19 6.46
C ASP A 327 -7.22 4.94 5.59
N ASN A 328 -8.28 4.37 5.01
CA ASN A 328 -8.14 3.20 4.15
C ASN A 328 -7.31 3.50 2.88
N ARG A 329 -7.53 4.66 2.23
CA ARG A 329 -6.69 5.08 1.09
C ARG A 329 -5.21 5.22 1.46
N HIS A 330 -4.90 5.60 2.70
CA HIS A 330 -3.52 5.65 3.18
C HIS A 330 -2.98 4.24 3.51
N ARG A 331 -3.80 3.37 4.11
CA ARG A 331 -3.47 1.97 4.42
C ARG A 331 -3.10 1.16 3.17
N MET A 332 -3.86 1.34 2.09
CA MET A 332 -3.64 0.64 0.82
C MET A 332 -2.34 1.04 0.11
N LYS A 333 -1.71 2.15 0.51
CA LYS A 333 -0.39 2.56 0.00
C LYS A 333 0.71 1.81 0.73
N LEU A 334 1.75 1.42 -0.02
CA LEU A 334 2.98 0.85 0.54
C LEU A 334 3.75 1.91 1.34
N ALA A 335 4.60 1.50 2.29
CA ALA A 335 5.26 2.42 3.21
C ALA A 335 6.06 3.54 2.52
N GLY A 336 6.70 3.26 1.37
CA GLY A 336 7.43 4.25 0.57
C GLY A 336 6.56 5.15 -0.32
N SER A 337 5.28 4.81 -0.53
CA SER A 337 4.35 5.59 -1.37
C SER A 337 3.31 6.38 -0.56
N ARG A 338 3.33 6.26 0.78
CA ARG A 338 2.43 6.99 1.67
C ARG A 338 2.81 8.47 1.74
N CYS A 339 1.82 9.33 1.57
CA CYS A 339 1.94 10.77 1.78
C CYS A 339 0.73 11.32 2.54
N LYS A 340 0.86 12.57 3.02
CA LYS A 340 -0.23 13.30 3.66
C LYS A 340 -1.14 13.90 2.61
N PHE A 341 -2.45 13.82 2.81
CA PHE A 341 -3.42 14.45 1.92
C PHE A 341 -3.31 15.98 1.96
N SER A 342 -3.57 16.64 0.83
CA SER A 342 -3.66 18.10 0.80
C SER A 342 -4.96 18.60 1.45
N GLY A 343 -5.06 19.91 1.70
CA GLY A 343 -6.31 20.49 2.20
C GLY A 343 -7.47 20.33 1.21
N SER A 344 -7.19 20.44 -0.09
CA SER A 344 -8.17 20.22 -1.17
C SER A 344 -8.63 18.76 -1.25
N ASP A 345 -7.73 17.80 -1.06
CA ASP A 345 -8.11 16.38 -1.08
C ASP A 345 -9.09 16.04 0.04
N VAL A 346 -8.87 16.61 1.23
CA VAL A 346 -9.78 16.42 2.36
C VAL A 346 -11.11 17.13 2.15
N GLU A 347 -11.12 18.35 1.58
CA GLU A 347 -12.36 19.03 1.21
C GLU A 347 -13.19 18.22 0.20
N GLU A 348 -12.55 17.66 -0.82
CA GLU A 348 -13.22 16.83 -1.82
C GLU A 348 -13.73 15.51 -1.22
N ALA A 349 -12.91 14.84 -0.42
CA ALA A 349 -13.32 13.62 0.28
C ALA A 349 -14.52 13.87 1.20
N ALA A 350 -14.56 15.02 1.89
CA ALA A 350 -15.71 15.43 2.71
C ALA A 350 -16.98 15.53 1.87
N LEU A 351 -16.91 16.18 0.70
CA LEU A 351 -18.06 16.34 -0.19
C LEU A 351 -18.55 15.01 -0.78
N VAL A 352 -17.63 14.15 -1.22
CA VAL A 352 -17.96 12.82 -1.77
C VAL A 352 -18.61 11.93 -0.70
N CYS A 353 -18.00 11.84 0.47
CA CYS A 353 -18.50 11.00 1.56
C CYS A 353 -19.84 11.52 2.08
N GLN A 354 -20.00 12.84 2.21
CA GLN A 354 -21.26 13.42 2.64
C GLN A 354 -22.37 13.24 1.59
N LEU A 355 -22.07 13.37 0.30
CA LEU A 355 -23.04 13.11 -0.76
C LEU A 355 -23.54 11.66 -0.70
N LEU A 356 -22.61 10.69 -0.60
CA LEU A 356 -22.99 9.29 -0.50
C LEU A 356 -23.85 9.04 0.74
N HIS A 357 -23.45 9.59 1.88
CA HIS A 357 -24.19 9.46 3.13
C HIS A 357 -25.63 9.98 3.00
N SER A 358 -25.81 11.17 2.42
CA SER A 358 -27.13 11.76 2.19
C SER A 358 -27.99 10.92 1.24
N LEU A 359 -27.42 10.42 0.13
CA LEU A 359 -28.16 9.59 -0.84
C LEU A 359 -28.58 8.23 -0.25
N VAL A 360 -27.72 7.64 0.58
CA VAL A 360 -28.05 6.41 1.32
C VAL A 360 -29.18 6.69 2.30
N HIS A 361 -29.13 7.76 3.07
CA HIS A 361 -30.20 8.11 4.01
C HIS A 361 -31.54 8.34 3.29
N GLU A 362 -31.53 9.05 2.16
CA GLU A 362 -32.73 9.23 1.33
C GLU A 362 -33.29 7.91 0.79
N LEU A 363 -32.42 6.95 0.49
CA LEU A 363 -32.83 5.60 0.07
C LEU A 363 -33.45 4.80 1.22
N GLU A 364 -32.84 4.82 2.40
CA GLU A 364 -33.33 4.11 3.59
C GLU A 364 -34.66 4.70 4.11
N ASP A 365 -34.88 6.00 3.92
CA ASP A 365 -36.16 6.66 4.23
C ASP A 365 -37.27 6.30 3.23
N SER A 366 -36.91 6.05 1.96
CA SER A 366 -37.87 5.78 0.89
C SER A 366 -38.18 4.29 0.69
N VAL A 367 -37.27 3.41 1.09
CA VAL A 367 -37.39 1.95 0.96
C VAL A 367 -36.88 1.30 2.25
N PRO A 368 -37.58 0.29 2.84
CA PRO A 368 -37.14 -0.41 4.05
C PRO A 368 -35.95 -1.35 3.75
N LEU A 369 -34.84 -0.74 3.39
CA LEU A 369 -33.57 -1.34 3.03
C LEU A 369 -32.52 -0.85 4.03
N GLN A 370 -31.67 -1.74 4.51
CA GLN A 370 -30.45 -1.37 5.24
C GLN A 370 -29.29 -1.67 4.33
N VAL A 371 -28.77 -0.64 3.66
CA VAL A 371 -27.68 -0.76 2.67
C VAL A 371 -26.49 0.14 3.02
N LYS A 372 -26.62 0.96 4.07
CA LYS A 372 -25.60 1.90 4.50
C LYS A 372 -24.24 1.26 4.73
N GLU A 373 -24.17 0.13 5.44
CA GLU A 373 -22.89 -0.50 5.77
C GLU A 373 -22.20 -1.05 4.51
N ASP A 374 -22.94 -1.72 3.63
CA ASP A 374 -22.39 -2.31 2.41
C ASP A 374 -21.88 -1.24 1.43
N VAL A 375 -22.69 -0.22 1.15
CA VAL A 375 -22.35 0.81 0.15
C VAL A 375 -21.25 1.74 0.65
N CYS A 376 -21.30 2.14 1.93
CA CYS A 376 -20.21 2.93 2.51
C CYS A 376 -18.89 2.15 2.51
N THR A 377 -18.95 0.83 2.74
CA THR A 377 -17.76 -0.04 2.69
C THR A 377 -17.16 -0.10 1.28
N LEU A 378 -17.97 -0.14 0.22
CA LEU A 378 -17.48 -0.07 -1.17
C LEU A 378 -16.68 1.22 -1.43
N LEU A 379 -17.17 2.37 -0.96
CA LEU A 379 -16.43 3.63 -1.10
C LEU A 379 -15.13 3.60 -0.28
N VAL A 380 -15.18 3.13 0.97
CA VAL A 380 -13.99 3.01 1.84
C VAL A 380 -12.94 2.11 1.21
N GLN A 381 -13.34 0.98 0.62
CA GLN A 381 -12.49 0.05 -0.12
C GLN A 381 -11.97 0.59 -1.47
N GLY A 382 -12.43 1.78 -1.87
CA GLY A 382 -11.94 2.49 -3.04
C GLY A 382 -12.58 2.03 -4.35
N ASP A 383 -13.87 1.71 -4.39
CA ASP A 383 -14.55 1.51 -5.69
C ASP A 383 -14.48 2.81 -6.53
N MET A 384 -13.71 2.82 -7.63
CA MET A 384 -13.58 4.04 -8.45
C MET A 384 -14.79 4.31 -9.31
N ASN A 385 -15.58 3.30 -9.67
CA ASN A 385 -16.80 3.53 -10.45
C ASN A 385 -17.81 4.30 -9.60
N LEU A 386 -17.94 3.95 -8.32
CA LEU A 386 -18.74 4.69 -7.36
C LEU A 386 -18.17 6.10 -7.14
N LEU A 387 -16.86 6.23 -6.91
CA LEU A 387 -16.20 7.52 -6.72
C LEU A 387 -16.42 8.47 -7.91
N LEU A 388 -16.18 7.99 -9.14
CA LEU A 388 -16.34 8.77 -10.36
C LEU A 388 -17.80 9.19 -10.60
N GLN A 389 -18.77 8.32 -10.27
CA GLN A 389 -20.19 8.67 -10.35
C GLN A 389 -20.55 9.78 -9.36
N LEU A 390 -20.06 9.70 -8.12
CA LEU A 390 -20.28 10.73 -7.10
C LEU A 390 -19.60 12.06 -7.48
N GLN A 391 -18.36 12.02 -7.95
CA GLN A 391 -17.65 13.21 -8.46
C GLN A 391 -18.34 13.81 -9.69
N GLY A 392 -18.85 12.95 -10.58
CA GLY A 392 -19.67 13.34 -11.73
C GLY A 392 -20.94 14.08 -11.28
N ALA A 393 -21.67 13.51 -10.33
CA ALA A 393 -22.86 14.14 -9.75
C ALA A 393 -22.54 15.49 -9.09
N LEU A 394 -21.45 15.58 -8.31
CA LEU A 394 -20.97 16.82 -7.70
C LEU A 394 -20.57 17.88 -8.72
N SER A 395 -20.06 17.47 -9.89
CA SER A 395 -19.67 18.37 -10.97
C SER A 395 -20.88 18.90 -11.74
N GLU A 396 -21.81 18.02 -12.08
CA GLU A 396 -22.99 18.35 -12.90
C GLU A 396 -24.06 19.10 -12.11
N LYS A 397 -24.15 18.84 -10.80
CA LYS A 397 -25.06 19.53 -9.85
C LYS A 397 -26.51 19.55 -10.32
N ARG A 398 -26.98 18.44 -10.92
CA ARG A 398 -28.37 18.29 -11.36
C ARG A 398 -29.31 18.52 -10.17
N SER A 399 -30.37 19.30 -10.36
CA SER A 399 -31.36 19.59 -9.30
C SER A 399 -32.20 18.36 -8.95
N ASN A 400 -32.40 17.44 -9.88
CA ASN A 400 -33.23 16.26 -9.74
C ASN A 400 -32.45 14.96 -9.46
N LEU A 401 -31.24 15.05 -8.90
CA LEU A 401 -30.44 13.86 -8.57
C LEU A 401 -31.19 12.98 -7.56
N ALA A 402 -31.44 11.73 -7.90
CA ALA A 402 -32.07 10.72 -7.05
C ALA A 402 -31.08 9.59 -6.72
N PRO A 403 -31.30 8.82 -5.63
CA PRO A 403 -30.45 7.66 -5.31
C PRO A 403 -30.30 6.68 -6.49
N ALA A 404 -31.36 6.48 -7.27
CA ALA A 404 -31.37 5.59 -8.44
C ALA A 404 -30.49 6.06 -9.62
N ASP A 405 -30.00 7.31 -9.61
CA ASP A 405 -29.06 7.81 -10.63
C ASP A 405 -27.63 7.26 -10.41
N ILE A 406 -27.32 6.79 -9.20
CA ILE A 406 -26.07 6.09 -8.90
C ILE A 406 -26.27 4.59 -9.14
N LEU A 407 -25.48 4.01 -10.03
CA LEU A 407 -25.63 2.62 -10.50
C LEU A 407 -25.69 1.62 -9.33
N VAL A 408 -24.77 1.73 -8.38
CA VAL A 408 -24.71 0.82 -7.21
C VAL A 408 -26.00 0.88 -6.42
N LEU A 409 -26.49 2.07 -6.09
CA LEU A 409 -27.75 2.24 -5.34
C LEU A 409 -28.96 1.72 -6.13
N ARG A 410 -28.99 1.95 -7.45
CA ARG A 410 -30.02 1.39 -8.33
C ARG A 410 -30.02 -0.13 -8.34
N GLU A 411 -28.86 -0.78 -8.34
CA GLU A 411 -28.77 -2.24 -8.27
C GLU A 411 -29.32 -2.78 -6.94
N TYR A 412 -29.08 -2.09 -5.82
CA TYR A 412 -29.70 -2.44 -4.54
C TYR A 412 -31.23 -2.27 -4.57
N ILE A 413 -31.74 -1.18 -5.15
CA ILE A 413 -33.19 -0.99 -5.36
C ILE A 413 -33.77 -2.14 -6.20
N GLN A 414 -33.13 -2.47 -7.32
CA GLN A 414 -33.57 -3.54 -8.21
C GLN A 414 -33.52 -4.92 -7.54
N LYS A 415 -32.46 -5.22 -6.79
CA LYS A 415 -32.37 -6.45 -5.99
C LYS A 415 -33.50 -6.53 -4.97
N HIS A 416 -33.81 -5.44 -4.28
CA HIS A 416 -34.90 -5.42 -3.31
C HIS A 416 -36.26 -5.68 -3.96
N VAL A 417 -36.54 -5.03 -5.10
CA VAL A 417 -37.75 -5.27 -5.88
C VAL A 417 -37.82 -6.73 -6.33
N ALA A 418 -36.71 -7.25 -6.87
CA ALA A 418 -36.61 -8.64 -7.32
C ALA A 418 -36.73 -9.65 -6.17
N ASP A 419 -36.23 -9.34 -4.97
CA ASP A 419 -36.35 -10.18 -3.77
C ASP A 419 -37.77 -10.12 -3.17
N GLY A 420 -38.45 -8.98 -3.26
CA GLY A 420 -39.88 -8.87 -2.98
C GLY A 420 -40.71 -9.74 -3.93
N GLU A 421 -40.40 -9.70 -5.23
CA GLU A 421 -41.03 -10.55 -6.25
C GLU A 421 -40.66 -12.03 -6.09
N LYS A 422 -39.42 -12.36 -5.73
CA LYS A 422 -38.97 -13.73 -5.42
C LYS A 422 -39.62 -14.27 -4.16
N LYS A 423 -39.80 -13.48 -3.10
CA LYS A 423 -40.56 -13.91 -1.90
C LYS A 423 -42.02 -14.20 -2.24
N LEU A 424 -42.62 -13.45 -3.18
CA LEU A 424 -43.94 -13.75 -3.73
C LEU A 424 -43.97 -15.00 -4.60
N ARG A 425 -42.92 -15.26 -5.40
CA ARG A 425 -42.83 -16.45 -6.28
C ARG A 425 -42.36 -17.73 -5.56
N ASN A 426 -41.57 -17.61 -4.50
CA ASN A 426 -41.05 -18.74 -3.70
C ASN A 426 -42.09 -19.32 -2.72
N LEU A 427 -43.27 -18.70 -2.59
CA LEU A 427 -44.47 -19.38 -2.08
C LEU A 427 -45.02 -20.43 -3.06
N GLY A 428 -44.42 -20.59 -4.26
CA GLY A 428 -44.98 -21.39 -5.35
C GLY A 428 -44.04 -22.26 -6.19
N ALA A 429 -42.76 -22.47 -5.85
CA ALA A 429 -41.96 -23.54 -6.47
C ALA A 429 -40.59 -23.73 -5.80
N VAL A 430 -40.23 -24.99 -5.51
CA VAL A 430 -38.88 -25.42 -5.13
C VAL A 430 -38.35 -26.38 -6.19
N SER A 431 -37.04 -26.21 -6.45
CA SER A 431 -36.06 -27.17 -6.98
C SER A 431 -35.96 -27.34 -8.50
N ASN A 432 -34.73 -27.15 -8.99
CA ASN A 432 -34.14 -28.02 -10.00
C ASN A 432 -32.66 -28.26 -9.64
N SER A 433 -32.33 -29.50 -9.32
CA SER A 433 -30.95 -30.03 -9.25
C SER A 433 -30.58 -30.69 -10.57
N ILE A 434 -29.34 -30.48 -11.02
CA ILE A 434 -28.79 -30.96 -12.29
C ILE A 434 -28.60 -32.49 -12.25
N ASN A 435 -28.91 -33.16 -13.36
CA ASN A 435 -29.01 -34.60 -13.49
C ASN A 435 -27.67 -35.22 -13.98
N PRO A 436 -27.05 -36.15 -13.24
CA PRO A 436 -25.72 -36.73 -13.55
C PRO A 436 -25.57 -37.37 -14.93
N GLY A 437 -26.66 -37.86 -15.54
CA GLY A 437 -26.62 -38.50 -16.86
C GLY A 437 -26.32 -37.56 -18.04
N GLN A 438 -26.33 -36.24 -17.85
CA GLN A 438 -25.90 -35.30 -18.90
C GLN A 438 -24.36 -35.18 -18.99
N LEU A 439 -23.64 -35.45 -17.89
CA LEU A 439 -22.17 -35.40 -17.87
C LEU A 439 -21.56 -36.61 -18.57
N GLU A 440 -22.05 -37.82 -18.32
CA GLU A 440 -21.58 -39.04 -18.99
C GLU A 440 -21.78 -39.00 -20.51
N ARG A 441 -22.85 -38.34 -20.97
CA ARG A 441 -23.13 -38.19 -22.40
C ARG A 441 -22.14 -37.25 -23.08
N GLN A 442 -21.72 -36.19 -22.40
CA GLN A 442 -20.71 -35.26 -22.89
C GLN A 442 -19.32 -35.91 -22.95
N GLU A 443 -18.96 -36.76 -21.98
CA GLU A 443 -17.71 -37.53 -22.01
C GLU A 443 -17.66 -38.52 -23.19
N PHE A 444 -18.77 -39.20 -23.47
CA PHE A 444 -18.85 -40.14 -24.59
C PHE A 444 -18.76 -39.44 -25.96
N ASP A 445 -19.41 -38.28 -26.10
CA ASP A 445 -19.36 -37.49 -27.34
C ASP A 445 -17.93 -36.97 -27.61
N LEU A 446 -17.18 -36.62 -26.55
CA LEU A 446 -15.77 -36.24 -26.63
C LEU A 446 -14.87 -37.39 -27.11
N ALA A 447 -15.10 -38.61 -26.62
CA ALA A 447 -14.36 -39.80 -27.06
C ALA A 447 -14.62 -40.13 -28.54
N ILE A 448 -15.87 -40.02 -29.01
CA ILE A 448 -16.24 -40.20 -30.42
C ILE A 448 -15.56 -39.15 -31.30
N ALA A 449 -15.52 -37.89 -30.86
CA ALA A 449 -14.85 -36.82 -31.58
C ALA A 449 -13.34 -37.07 -31.72
N SER A 450 -12.69 -37.55 -30.66
CA SER A 450 -11.26 -37.90 -30.69
C SER A 450 -10.96 -39.03 -31.68
N MET A 451 -11.79 -40.08 -31.73
CA MET A 451 -11.60 -41.19 -32.68
C MET A 451 -11.78 -40.74 -34.14
N ARG A 452 -12.70 -39.82 -34.41
CA ARG A 452 -12.87 -39.24 -35.75
C ARG A 452 -11.67 -38.41 -36.16
N HIS A 453 -11.13 -37.60 -35.23
CA HIS A 453 -9.90 -36.85 -35.46
C HIS A 453 -8.73 -37.76 -35.83
N ASP A 454 -8.54 -38.87 -35.11
CA ASP A 454 -7.47 -39.83 -35.39
C ASP A 454 -7.63 -40.50 -36.77
N MET A 455 -8.87 -40.82 -37.17
CA MET A 455 -9.15 -41.35 -38.51
C MET A 455 -8.87 -40.33 -39.62
N ASP A 456 -9.19 -39.05 -39.40
CA ASP A 456 -8.90 -37.98 -40.35
C ASP A 456 -7.39 -37.72 -40.47
N VAL A 457 -6.65 -37.78 -39.37
CA VAL A 457 -5.17 -37.71 -39.35
C VAL A 457 -4.56 -38.87 -40.14
N TYR A 458 -5.09 -40.09 -40.00
CA TYR A 458 -4.65 -41.25 -40.78
C TYR A 458 -4.99 -41.12 -42.27
N GLY A 459 -6.17 -40.59 -42.61
CA GLY A 459 -6.57 -40.27 -43.99
C GLY A 459 -5.64 -39.25 -44.64
N ALA A 460 -5.30 -38.18 -43.92
CA ALA A 460 -4.33 -37.18 -44.36
C ALA A 460 -2.93 -37.80 -44.55
N TRP A 461 -2.53 -38.75 -43.71
CA TRP A 461 -1.28 -39.50 -43.85
C TRP A 461 -1.24 -40.42 -45.09
N LEU A 462 -2.38 -41.02 -45.47
CA LEU A 462 -2.51 -41.80 -46.71
C LEU A 462 -2.39 -40.93 -47.97
N VAL A 463 -2.99 -39.73 -47.97
CA VAL A 463 -2.83 -38.74 -49.04
C VAL A 463 -1.38 -38.25 -49.14
N ARG A 464 -0.74 -38.00 -47.98
CA ARG A 464 0.70 -37.68 -47.83
C ARG A 464 1.64 -38.72 -48.47
N SER A 465 1.21 -39.97 -48.59
CA SER A 465 2.02 -41.07 -49.15
C SER A 465 1.86 -41.24 -50.67
N ARG A 466 0.91 -40.54 -51.30
CA ARG A 466 0.58 -40.71 -52.73
C ARG A 466 0.81 -39.47 -53.60
N ASP A 467 0.93 -38.28 -53.02
CA ASP A 467 1.07 -37.02 -53.77
C ASP A 467 2.31 -36.20 -53.34
N ARG A 468 3.12 -35.80 -54.34
CA ARG A 468 4.40 -35.09 -54.14
C ARG A 468 4.18 -33.67 -53.64
N GLU A 469 3.16 -32.96 -54.10
CA GLU A 469 2.88 -31.59 -53.68
C GLU A 469 2.41 -31.53 -52.21
N ALA A 470 1.56 -32.48 -51.80
CA ALA A 470 1.16 -32.65 -50.41
C ALA A 470 2.37 -32.98 -49.51
N GLY A 471 3.30 -33.81 -49.99
CA GLY A 471 4.56 -34.10 -49.30
C GLY A 471 5.43 -32.84 -49.07
N VAL A 472 5.58 -31.99 -50.09
CA VAL A 472 6.33 -30.73 -49.99
C VAL A 472 5.65 -29.73 -49.05
N TYR A 473 4.33 -29.57 -49.14
CA TYR A 473 3.57 -28.71 -48.23
C TYR A 473 3.72 -29.16 -46.77
N HIS A 474 3.62 -30.46 -46.50
CA HIS A 474 3.74 -31.00 -45.15
C HIS A 474 5.17 -30.92 -44.60
N GLN A 475 6.19 -31.11 -45.45
CA GLN A 475 7.59 -30.91 -45.05
C GLN A 475 7.85 -29.44 -44.69
N ASN A 476 7.25 -28.49 -45.42
CA ASN A 476 7.27 -27.07 -45.05
C ASN A 476 6.55 -26.82 -43.72
N LEU A 477 5.42 -27.47 -43.47
CA LEU A 477 4.69 -27.36 -42.21
C LEU A 477 5.52 -27.89 -41.02
N GLN A 478 6.12 -29.07 -41.17
CA GLN A 478 7.02 -29.68 -40.17
C GLN A 478 8.27 -28.82 -39.93
N TRP A 479 8.85 -28.24 -41.00
CA TRP A 479 9.97 -27.31 -40.86
C TRP A 479 9.57 -26.04 -40.11
N ARG A 480 8.38 -25.47 -40.40
CA ARG A 480 7.83 -24.31 -39.66
C ARG A 480 7.59 -24.66 -38.19
N LEU A 481 6.96 -25.80 -37.90
CA LEU A 481 6.74 -26.29 -36.55
C LEU A 481 8.05 -26.51 -35.79
N GLY A 482 9.04 -27.15 -36.43
CA GLY A 482 10.36 -27.35 -35.86
C GLY A 482 11.16 -26.05 -35.64
N ARG A 483 10.88 -24.99 -36.41
CA ARG A 483 11.42 -23.64 -36.12
C ARG A 483 10.69 -22.98 -34.95
N GLN A 484 9.38 -23.13 -34.88
CA GLN A 484 8.58 -22.59 -33.78
C GLN A 484 8.97 -23.24 -32.45
N ASN A 485 9.13 -24.56 -32.40
CA ASN A 485 9.56 -25.27 -31.19
C ASN A 485 10.96 -24.83 -30.75
N ARG A 486 11.92 -24.68 -31.68
CA ARG A 486 13.24 -24.13 -31.37
C ARG A 486 13.18 -22.69 -30.87
N ALA A 487 12.29 -21.87 -31.42
CA ALA A 487 12.07 -20.50 -30.93
C ALA A 487 11.50 -20.51 -29.51
N LYS A 488 10.54 -21.38 -29.21
CA LYS A 488 9.99 -21.58 -27.86
C LYS A 488 11.07 -22.01 -26.87
N GLU A 489 11.90 -23.01 -27.22
CA GLU A 489 13.02 -23.45 -26.37
C GLU A 489 14.02 -22.32 -26.09
N MET A 490 14.36 -21.51 -27.10
CA MET A 490 15.22 -20.34 -26.92
C MET A 490 14.57 -19.28 -26.03
N ALA A 491 13.28 -19.00 -26.22
CA ALA A 491 12.51 -18.06 -25.41
C ALA A 491 12.42 -18.52 -23.95
N GLU A 492 12.21 -19.81 -23.69
CA GLU A 492 12.26 -20.40 -22.36
C GLU A 492 13.61 -20.17 -21.68
N GLY A 493 14.72 -20.31 -22.41
CA GLY A 493 16.05 -20.01 -21.89
C GLY A 493 16.23 -18.55 -21.48
N ILE A 494 15.60 -17.61 -22.19
CA ILE A 494 15.64 -16.17 -21.86
C ILE A 494 14.75 -15.84 -20.65
N MET A 495 13.65 -16.58 -20.47
CA MET A 495 12.65 -16.32 -19.43
C MET A 495 12.87 -17.06 -18.11
N ARG A 496 13.58 -18.20 -18.11
CA ARG A 496 13.83 -18.99 -16.89
C ARG A 496 15.01 -18.43 -16.12
N ARG A 497 14.78 -17.97 -14.87
CA ARG A 497 15.84 -17.49 -13.96
C ARG A 497 17.02 -18.47 -13.80
N SER A 498 16.77 -19.77 -13.90
CA SER A 498 17.79 -20.83 -13.79
C SER A 498 18.72 -20.94 -15.00
N SER A 499 18.40 -20.25 -16.11
CA SER A 499 19.19 -20.25 -17.33
C SER A 499 20.32 -19.22 -17.27
N GLU A 500 21.47 -19.55 -17.86
CA GLU A 500 22.59 -18.61 -18.03
C GLU A 500 22.23 -17.45 -18.98
N THR A 501 21.28 -17.67 -19.89
CA THR A 501 20.81 -16.67 -20.86
C THR A 501 19.63 -15.84 -20.34
N TRP A 502 19.29 -15.97 -19.05
CA TRP A 502 18.16 -15.25 -18.47
C TRP A 502 18.30 -13.73 -18.63
N ARG A 503 17.26 -13.12 -19.18
CA ARG A 503 17.14 -11.66 -19.36
C ARG A 503 15.75 -11.14 -19.05
N MET A 504 14.75 -12.01 -18.94
CA MET A 504 13.36 -11.61 -18.87
C MET A 504 12.57 -12.45 -17.88
N GLU A 505 11.55 -11.87 -17.27
CA GLU A 505 10.57 -12.61 -16.49
C GLU A 505 9.22 -11.91 -16.55
N PHE A 506 8.16 -12.70 -16.48
CA PHE A 506 6.80 -12.21 -16.28
C PHE A 506 6.20 -12.85 -15.03
N ALA A 507 5.46 -12.06 -14.27
CA ALA A 507 4.70 -12.50 -13.10
C ALA A 507 3.31 -11.86 -13.10
N VAL A 508 2.37 -12.44 -12.36
CA VAL A 508 1.05 -11.84 -12.12
C VAL A 508 1.17 -10.83 -10.97
N LEU A 509 0.60 -9.64 -11.15
CA LEU A 509 0.44 -8.64 -10.10
C LEU A 509 -0.82 -8.94 -9.27
N GLU A 510 -0.70 -9.80 -8.27
CA GLU A 510 -1.79 -10.08 -7.33
C GLU A 510 -2.02 -8.93 -6.35
N SER A 511 -0.95 -8.29 -5.89
CA SER A 511 -0.98 -7.14 -5.00
C SER A 511 0.30 -6.32 -5.10
N ALA A 512 0.27 -5.04 -4.71
CA ALA A 512 1.46 -4.20 -4.67
C ALA A 512 2.57 -4.78 -3.78
N ALA A 513 2.22 -5.40 -2.65
CA ALA A 513 3.20 -5.99 -1.72
C ALA A 513 3.92 -7.20 -2.32
N GLN A 514 3.17 -8.11 -2.96
CA GLN A 514 3.74 -9.26 -3.65
C GLN A 514 4.60 -8.83 -4.85
N GLY A 515 4.13 -7.85 -5.63
CA GLY A 515 4.90 -7.27 -6.73
C GLY A 515 6.24 -6.68 -6.26
N LEU A 516 6.23 -5.92 -5.15
CA LEU A 516 7.45 -5.36 -4.57
C LEU A 516 8.44 -6.44 -4.14
N LYS A 517 7.95 -7.53 -3.53
CA LYS A 517 8.76 -8.68 -3.15
C LYS A 517 9.41 -9.33 -4.37
N THR A 518 8.65 -9.62 -5.43
CA THR A 518 9.15 -10.20 -6.68
C THR A 518 10.25 -9.33 -7.31
N ILE A 519 10.06 -8.01 -7.31
CA ILE A 519 11.05 -7.05 -7.80
C ILE A 519 12.32 -7.08 -6.94
N GLN A 520 12.19 -7.03 -5.62
CA GLN A 520 13.34 -7.07 -4.72
C GLN A 520 14.15 -8.36 -4.86
N GLU A 521 13.49 -9.50 -5.07
CA GLU A 521 14.15 -10.77 -5.36
C GLU A 521 14.88 -10.74 -6.70
N ALA A 522 14.27 -10.20 -7.76
CA ALA A 522 14.90 -10.02 -9.06
C ALA A 522 16.12 -9.11 -8.97
N MET A 523 16.03 -8.00 -8.24
CA MET A 523 17.14 -7.08 -8.00
C MET A 523 18.31 -7.77 -7.27
N LYS A 524 18.02 -8.48 -6.16
CA LYS A 524 19.03 -9.25 -5.43
C LYS A 524 19.67 -10.33 -6.31
N TYR A 525 18.91 -10.96 -7.20
CA TYR A 525 19.44 -11.95 -8.13
C TYR A 525 20.36 -11.31 -9.18
N ILE A 526 19.95 -10.20 -9.81
CA ILE A 526 20.75 -9.48 -10.80
C ILE A 526 22.06 -8.95 -10.19
N CYS A 527 22.00 -8.39 -8.98
CA CYS A 527 23.19 -7.94 -8.24
C CYS A 527 24.19 -9.09 -8.02
N ARG A 528 23.71 -10.26 -7.60
CA ARG A 528 24.54 -11.47 -7.42
C ARG A 528 25.12 -11.95 -8.76
N LEU A 529 24.30 -12.04 -9.79
CA LEU A 529 24.70 -12.53 -11.12
C LEU A 529 25.80 -11.67 -11.75
N ASN A 530 25.69 -10.34 -11.62
CA ASN A 530 26.64 -9.39 -12.22
C ASN A 530 27.78 -9.00 -11.26
N GLN A 531 27.74 -9.46 -10.00
CA GLN A 531 28.67 -9.09 -8.93
C GLN A 531 28.73 -7.57 -8.72
N ILE A 532 27.56 -6.94 -8.64
CA ILE A 532 27.41 -5.49 -8.45
C ILE A 532 26.65 -5.17 -7.16
N SER A 533 26.95 -4.03 -6.55
CA SER A 533 26.14 -3.49 -5.45
C SER A 533 24.77 -3.00 -5.96
N ALA A 534 23.80 -2.86 -5.05
CA ALA A 534 22.45 -2.40 -5.39
C ALA A 534 22.42 -0.97 -5.98
N GLU A 535 23.38 -0.13 -5.60
CA GLU A 535 23.56 1.23 -6.14
C GLU A 535 23.96 1.25 -7.62
N ASN A 536 24.62 0.19 -8.09
CA ASN A 536 25.03 0.04 -9.49
C ASN A 536 23.98 -0.67 -10.36
N LEU A 537 22.85 -1.07 -9.76
CA LEU A 537 21.66 -1.55 -10.46
C LEU A 537 20.69 -0.38 -10.67
N LYS A 538 20.58 0.07 -11.91
CA LYS A 538 19.65 1.14 -12.29
C LYS A 538 18.31 0.55 -12.68
N CYS A 539 17.23 1.02 -12.07
CA CYS A 539 15.88 0.54 -12.34
C CYS A 539 15.11 1.55 -13.19
N ILE A 540 14.46 1.10 -14.26
CA ILE A 540 13.55 1.91 -15.07
C ILE A 540 12.17 1.34 -14.85
N VAL A 541 11.30 2.08 -14.18
CA VAL A 541 9.92 1.63 -13.92
C VAL A 541 8.99 2.25 -14.95
N ILE A 542 8.14 1.43 -15.56
CA ILE A 542 7.34 1.80 -16.72
C ILE A 542 5.88 1.58 -16.38
N LEU A 543 5.06 2.58 -16.71
CA LEU A 543 3.62 2.55 -16.54
C LEU A 543 2.94 3.04 -17.82
N ASN A 544 2.37 2.11 -18.58
CA ASN A 544 1.55 2.44 -19.74
C ASN A 544 0.09 2.63 -19.32
N TRP A 545 -0.36 3.88 -19.26
CA TRP A 545 -1.74 4.27 -18.95
C TRP A 545 -2.38 5.04 -20.12
N CYS A 546 -2.00 4.74 -21.37
CA CYS A 546 -2.65 5.32 -22.55
C CYS A 546 -4.18 5.05 -22.57
N ALA A 547 -4.62 3.90 -22.07
CA ALA A 547 -6.03 3.54 -21.90
C ALA A 547 -6.31 3.00 -20.49
N PRO A 548 -6.42 3.86 -19.46
CA PRO A 548 -6.58 3.42 -18.06
C PRO A 548 -7.83 2.57 -17.85
N SER A 549 -8.84 2.73 -18.71
CA SER A 549 -10.09 1.98 -18.67
C SER A 549 -9.95 0.47 -18.90
N LEU A 550 -8.79 -0.02 -19.35
CA LEU A 550 -8.49 -1.45 -19.45
C LEU A 550 -8.11 -2.07 -18.10
N PHE A 551 -7.77 -1.24 -17.11
CA PHE A 551 -7.34 -1.67 -15.80
C PHE A 551 -8.45 -1.43 -14.78
N SER A 552 -8.64 -2.40 -13.89
CA SER A 552 -9.49 -2.18 -12.72
C SER A 552 -8.89 -1.08 -11.84
N SER A 553 -9.75 -0.44 -11.07
CA SER A 553 -9.37 0.56 -10.06
C SER A 553 -8.29 0.08 -9.11
N GLN A 554 -8.39 -1.20 -8.71
CA GLN A 554 -7.47 -1.82 -7.77
C GLN A 554 -6.10 -2.00 -8.42
N VAL A 555 -6.05 -2.50 -9.67
CA VAL A 555 -4.80 -2.66 -10.41
C VAL A 555 -4.10 -1.32 -10.62
N GLN A 556 -4.84 -0.25 -10.98
CA GLN A 556 -4.25 1.09 -11.12
C GLN A 556 -3.64 1.59 -9.81
N ARG A 557 -4.31 1.37 -8.67
CA ARG A 557 -3.76 1.70 -7.35
C ARG A 557 -2.53 0.89 -7.01
N ASP A 558 -2.55 -0.41 -7.28
CA ASP A 558 -1.42 -1.30 -7.01
C ASP A 558 -0.20 -0.92 -7.85
N GLN A 559 -0.41 -0.61 -9.13
CA GLN A 559 0.63 -0.08 -10.03
C GLN A 559 1.21 1.24 -9.52
N ALA A 560 0.37 2.22 -9.16
CA ALA A 560 0.84 3.52 -8.66
C ALA A 560 1.58 3.40 -7.31
N SER A 561 1.04 2.58 -6.40
CA SER A 561 1.63 2.31 -5.09
C SER A 561 2.98 1.60 -5.22
N LEU A 562 3.09 0.63 -6.13
CA LEU A 562 4.32 -0.09 -6.43
C LEU A 562 5.37 0.83 -7.08
N MET A 563 4.96 1.65 -8.05
CA MET A 563 5.79 2.70 -8.66
C MET A 563 6.38 3.64 -7.59
N GLY A 564 5.53 4.14 -6.70
CA GLY A 564 5.91 4.98 -5.55
C GLY A 564 6.90 4.29 -4.61
N ALA A 565 6.65 3.02 -4.27
CA ALA A 565 7.51 2.25 -3.37
C ALA A 565 8.89 1.95 -3.95
N ILE A 566 8.98 1.71 -5.26
CA ILE A 566 10.26 1.47 -5.95
C ILE A 566 11.07 2.76 -6.04
N LEU A 567 10.43 3.86 -6.49
CA LEU A 567 11.13 5.13 -6.70
C LEU A 567 11.60 5.77 -5.39
N ASN A 568 10.79 5.70 -4.32
CA ASN A 568 11.19 6.18 -3.00
C ASN A 568 11.99 5.14 -2.18
N GLY A 569 12.33 3.99 -2.76
CA GLY A 569 13.04 2.90 -2.09
C GLY A 569 14.53 3.23 -1.85
N GLN A 570 15.09 2.72 -0.76
CA GLN A 570 16.47 3.04 -0.34
C GLN A 570 17.57 2.29 -1.10
N ASN A 571 17.26 1.21 -1.82
CA ASN A 571 18.27 0.23 -2.25
C ASN A 571 18.72 0.35 -3.72
N ALA A 572 17.90 0.89 -4.62
CA ALA A 572 18.29 1.06 -6.02
C ALA A 572 17.96 2.44 -6.56
N VAL A 573 18.75 2.84 -7.55
CA VAL A 573 18.56 4.08 -8.28
C VAL A 573 17.47 3.85 -9.32
N ALA A 574 16.24 4.24 -9.00
CA ALA A 574 15.09 4.04 -9.86
C ALA A 574 14.67 5.35 -10.55
N GLY A 575 14.26 5.27 -11.81
CA GLY A 575 13.66 6.34 -12.58
C GLY A 575 12.36 5.83 -13.21
N GLY A 576 11.31 6.64 -13.18
CA GLY A 576 9.99 6.21 -13.62
C GLY A 576 9.51 6.92 -14.88
N VAL A 577 8.66 6.26 -15.66
CA VAL A 577 7.92 6.88 -16.77
C VAL A 577 6.47 6.42 -16.77
N CYS A 578 5.55 7.36 -16.89
CA CYS A 578 4.13 7.10 -17.12
C CYS A 578 3.69 7.64 -18.48
N LEU A 579 3.12 6.79 -19.32
CA LEU A 579 2.43 7.21 -20.54
C LEU A 579 1.04 7.73 -20.15
N THR A 580 0.74 8.98 -20.50
CA THR A 580 -0.49 9.62 -20.03
C THR A 580 -1.72 9.15 -20.82
N PRO A 581 -2.93 9.24 -20.24
CA PRO A 581 -4.16 8.82 -20.92
C PRO A 581 -4.35 9.53 -22.26
N THR A 582 -4.64 8.74 -23.29
CA THR A 582 -4.99 9.20 -24.65
C THR A 582 -6.42 8.79 -25.04
N PHE A 583 -7.03 7.89 -24.27
CA PHE A 583 -8.37 7.36 -24.50
C PHE A 583 -9.29 7.51 -23.28
N THR A 584 -10.58 7.76 -23.54
CA THR A 584 -11.68 7.66 -22.57
C THR A 584 -12.97 7.26 -23.29
N TYR A 585 -13.83 6.50 -22.62
CA TYR A 585 -15.16 6.15 -23.16
C TYR A 585 -16.10 7.36 -23.23
N ASN A 586 -15.90 8.33 -22.34
CA ASN A 586 -16.77 9.51 -22.25
C ASN A 586 -16.17 10.68 -23.03
N LYS A 587 -16.80 11.02 -24.15
CA LYS A 587 -16.37 12.13 -25.02
C LYS A 587 -16.22 13.42 -24.20
N GLY A 588 -15.07 14.08 -24.34
CA GLY A 588 -14.75 15.33 -23.62
C GLY A 588 -14.20 15.14 -22.19
N GLN A 589 -14.13 13.92 -21.67
CA GLN A 589 -13.64 13.64 -20.30
C GLN A 589 -12.17 13.20 -20.23
N LEU A 590 -11.41 13.32 -21.33
CA LEU A 590 -10.00 12.91 -21.36
C LEU A 590 -9.19 13.68 -20.31
N HIS A 591 -9.42 14.99 -20.21
CA HIS A 591 -8.75 15.84 -19.21
C HIS A 591 -9.00 15.38 -17.77
N LYS A 592 -10.20 14.88 -17.43
CA LYS A 592 -10.48 14.34 -16.09
C LYS A 592 -9.79 13.02 -15.86
N THR A 593 -9.76 12.17 -16.89
CA THR A 593 -9.07 10.88 -16.85
C THR A 593 -7.57 11.09 -16.64
N GLU A 594 -6.98 12.07 -17.33
CA GLU A 594 -5.59 12.47 -17.13
C GLU A 594 -5.36 13.05 -15.73
N GLN A 595 -6.21 13.98 -15.26
CA GLN A 595 -6.09 14.55 -13.91
C GLN A 595 -6.14 13.49 -12.82
N GLU A 596 -7.04 12.51 -12.92
CA GLU A 596 -7.18 11.46 -11.92
C GLU A 596 -5.98 10.50 -11.94
N ALA A 597 -5.47 10.14 -13.14
CA ALA A 597 -4.25 9.35 -13.27
C ALA A 597 -3.04 10.07 -12.64
N LEU A 598 -2.86 11.35 -12.94
CA LEU A 598 -1.79 12.16 -12.35
C LEU A 598 -1.96 12.32 -10.83
N ARG A 599 -3.19 12.52 -10.35
CA ARG A 599 -3.49 12.58 -8.92
C ARG A 599 -3.09 11.27 -8.23
N LEU A 600 -3.45 10.13 -8.80
CA LEU A 600 -3.12 8.82 -8.24
C LEU A 600 -1.60 8.60 -8.10
N LEU A 601 -0.82 9.10 -9.07
CA LEU A 601 0.65 9.06 -9.02
C LEU A 601 1.22 10.04 -7.98
N ALA A 602 0.75 11.29 -7.96
CA ALA A 602 1.19 12.28 -6.96
C ALA A 602 0.89 11.80 -5.53
N GLU A 603 -0.28 11.20 -5.35
CA GLU A 603 -0.72 10.56 -4.13
C GLU A 603 0.11 9.34 -3.73
N SER A 604 0.89 8.77 -4.65
CA SER A 604 1.84 7.69 -4.40
C SER A 604 3.25 8.21 -4.10
N ASN A 605 3.34 9.47 -3.66
CA ASN A 605 4.58 10.17 -3.29
C ASN A 605 5.57 10.32 -4.46
N LEU A 606 5.05 10.71 -5.63
CA LEU A 606 5.84 10.91 -6.85
C LEU A 606 5.81 12.36 -7.30
N ASN A 607 6.96 12.87 -7.72
CA ASN A 607 7.09 14.15 -8.43
C ASN A 607 6.78 13.92 -9.93
N LEU A 608 5.94 14.79 -10.50
CA LEU A 608 5.40 14.71 -11.86
C LEU A 608 5.82 15.91 -12.75
N ASP A 609 6.75 16.75 -12.28
CA ASP A 609 7.11 18.03 -12.91
C ASP A 609 7.78 17.87 -14.27
N HIS A 610 8.42 16.71 -14.48
CA HIS A 610 9.16 16.41 -15.69
C HIS A 610 8.29 15.72 -16.75
N VAL A 611 8.43 16.16 -17.99
CA VAL A 611 7.60 15.71 -19.13
C VAL A 611 8.53 15.34 -20.27
N ALA A 612 8.23 14.23 -20.94
CA ALA A 612 8.85 13.86 -22.21
C ALA A 612 7.77 13.56 -23.25
N VAL A 613 8.12 13.67 -24.52
CA VAL A 613 7.24 13.52 -25.67
C VAL A 613 7.90 12.56 -26.65
N VAL A 614 7.14 11.55 -27.06
CA VAL A 614 7.52 10.68 -28.18
C VAL A 614 6.74 11.15 -29.42
N PRO A 615 7.40 11.74 -30.42
CA PRO A 615 6.78 12.07 -31.69
C PRO A 615 6.66 10.83 -32.57
N TYR A 616 5.54 10.70 -33.28
CA TYR A 616 5.38 9.72 -34.36
C TYR A 616 5.60 10.38 -35.71
N LYS A 617 6.28 9.69 -36.63
CA LYS A 617 6.62 10.21 -37.98
C LYS A 617 5.40 10.62 -38.82
N GLY A 618 4.26 9.98 -38.57
CA GLY A 618 3.04 10.25 -39.31
C GLY A 618 1.93 9.27 -39.00
N ARG A 619 0.75 9.56 -39.52
CA ARG A 619 -0.40 8.65 -39.45
C ARG A 619 -0.30 7.67 -40.60
N ASN A 620 -0.18 6.39 -40.27
CA ASN A 620 -0.04 5.32 -41.25
C ASN A 620 -1.39 4.73 -41.67
N ASP A 621 -2.50 5.14 -41.03
CA ASP A 621 -3.87 4.71 -41.35
C ASP A 621 -4.85 5.91 -41.27
N ASP A 622 -5.54 6.18 -42.39
CA ASP A 622 -6.52 7.26 -42.50
C ASP A 622 -7.76 7.06 -41.62
N ARG A 623 -8.09 5.80 -41.27
CA ARG A 623 -9.24 5.45 -40.43
C ARG A 623 -8.98 5.76 -38.95
N GLU A 624 -7.73 6.00 -38.56
CA GLU A 624 -7.32 6.26 -37.17
C GLU A 624 -7.05 7.74 -36.88
N LYS A 625 -7.37 8.64 -37.83
CA LYS A 625 -7.15 10.10 -37.72
C LYS A 625 -7.78 10.77 -36.49
N SER A 626 -8.76 10.16 -35.83
CA SER A 626 -9.43 10.75 -34.67
C SER A 626 -9.02 10.16 -33.32
N VAL A 627 -8.30 9.03 -33.28
CA VAL A 627 -8.09 8.28 -32.03
C VAL A 627 -6.64 8.24 -31.57
N ARG A 628 -5.67 8.13 -32.50
CA ARG A 628 -4.26 8.01 -32.12
C ARG A 628 -3.51 9.34 -32.21
N PRO A 629 -2.89 9.81 -31.11
CA PRO A 629 -2.12 11.05 -31.14
C PRO A 629 -0.79 10.85 -31.87
N LEU A 630 -0.35 11.88 -32.58
CA LEU A 630 1.00 11.92 -33.18
C LEU A 630 2.08 12.33 -32.18
N LEU A 631 1.67 12.88 -31.05
CA LEU A 631 2.55 13.23 -29.94
C LEU A 631 2.06 12.48 -28.72
N MET A 632 2.84 11.51 -28.27
CA MET A 632 2.55 10.78 -27.06
C MET A 632 3.23 11.48 -25.89
N LEU A 633 2.41 11.99 -24.97
CA LEU A 633 2.90 12.64 -23.76
C LEU A 633 3.25 11.58 -22.72
N THR A 634 4.38 11.80 -22.05
CA THR A 634 4.84 10.97 -20.95
C THR A 634 5.24 11.84 -19.77
N ARG A 635 4.95 11.40 -18.56
CA ARG A 635 5.47 12.00 -17.32
C ARG A 635 6.67 11.21 -16.88
N ILE A 636 7.75 11.90 -16.57
CA ILE A 636 8.91 11.31 -15.92
C ILE A 636 8.63 11.40 -14.42
N LEU A 637 8.65 10.26 -13.75
CA LEU A 637 8.26 10.11 -12.35
C LEU A 637 9.53 10.03 -11.51
N MET A 638 9.63 10.97 -10.56
CA MET A 638 10.76 11.07 -9.64
C MET A 638 10.31 10.89 -8.19
N PRO A 639 11.21 10.53 -7.27
CA PRO A 639 10.88 10.43 -5.85
C PRO A 639 10.49 11.81 -5.30
N MET A 640 9.53 11.88 -4.38
CA MET A 640 9.28 13.11 -3.61
C MET A 640 10.08 13.15 -2.30
N ASP A 641 10.55 12.00 -1.80
CA ASP A 641 11.49 11.98 -0.68
C ASP A 641 12.80 12.69 -1.06
N GLU A 642 13.27 13.62 -0.23
CA GLU A 642 14.39 14.51 -0.53
C GLU A 642 15.68 13.73 -0.81
N VAL A 643 15.98 12.73 0.02
CA VAL A 643 17.19 11.89 -0.12
C VAL A 643 17.12 11.01 -1.36
N ALA A 644 15.96 10.39 -1.61
CA ALA A 644 15.76 9.60 -2.83
C ALA A 644 15.79 10.48 -4.09
N ALA A 645 15.23 11.69 -4.02
CA ALA A 645 15.17 12.65 -5.12
C ALA A 645 16.57 13.12 -5.52
N GLU A 646 17.42 13.51 -4.56
CA GLU A 646 18.81 13.88 -4.82
C GLU A 646 19.56 12.74 -5.53
N ARG A 647 19.45 11.52 -5.00
CA ARG A 647 20.10 10.33 -5.58
C ARG A 647 19.61 10.03 -6.99
N ALA A 648 18.30 10.09 -7.21
CA ALA A 648 17.71 9.87 -8.53
C ALA A 648 18.16 10.98 -9.50
N GLN A 649 18.21 12.23 -9.06
CA GLN A 649 18.66 13.35 -9.86
C GLN A 649 20.13 13.20 -10.27
N GLU A 650 21.03 12.83 -9.35
CA GLU A 650 22.45 12.61 -9.66
C GLU A 650 22.66 11.59 -10.79
N ASN A 651 21.84 10.53 -10.80
CA ASN A 651 21.96 9.42 -11.72
C ASN A 651 21.25 9.64 -13.07
N TRP A 652 20.07 10.26 -13.05
CA TRP A 652 19.21 10.37 -14.24
C TRP A 652 19.29 11.73 -14.93
N ARG A 653 19.78 12.80 -14.28
CA ARG A 653 19.84 14.16 -14.89
C ARG A 653 20.63 14.22 -16.21
N LEU A 654 21.53 13.27 -16.43
CA LEU A 654 22.37 13.23 -17.64
C LEU A 654 21.77 12.38 -18.76
N SER A 655 20.72 11.62 -18.48
CA SER A 655 20.04 10.81 -19.50
C SER A 655 19.31 11.70 -20.50
N ALA A 656 19.22 11.22 -21.75
CA ALA A 656 18.64 11.97 -22.85
C ALA A 656 17.20 12.40 -22.57
N ILE A 657 16.40 11.58 -21.89
CA ILE A 657 14.99 11.87 -21.59
C ILE A 657 14.80 13.10 -20.67
N PHE A 658 15.79 13.43 -19.82
CA PHE A 658 15.74 14.63 -18.98
C PHE A 658 16.33 15.86 -19.68
N ARG A 659 17.37 15.69 -20.50
CA ARG A 659 18.06 16.80 -21.20
C ARG A 659 17.33 17.25 -22.45
N LYS A 660 16.75 16.30 -23.18
CA LYS A 660 16.05 16.48 -24.46
C LYS A 660 14.70 15.76 -24.34
N PRO A 661 13.70 16.40 -23.72
CA PRO A 661 12.40 15.77 -23.50
C PRO A 661 11.62 15.49 -24.79
N LEU A 662 12.08 15.94 -25.96
CA LEU A 662 11.60 15.47 -27.25
C LEU A 662 12.46 14.27 -27.69
N LEU A 663 11.86 13.07 -27.64
CA LEU A 663 12.54 11.82 -27.93
C LEU A 663 12.61 11.53 -29.45
N GLU A 664 13.33 10.47 -29.82
CA GLU A 664 13.47 10.05 -31.21
C GLU A 664 12.11 9.70 -31.83
N GLU A 665 11.92 10.08 -33.09
CA GLU A 665 10.69 9.81 -33.82
C GLU A 665 10.42 8.31 -33.96
N ALA A 666 9.24 7.89 -33.53
CA ALA A 666 8.77 6.53 -33.58
C ALA A 666 7.85 6.26 -34.77
N ASP A 667 7.77 5.00 -35.15
CA ASP A 667 6.80 4.52 -36.14
C ASP A 667 5.49 4.18 -35.44
N LEU A 668 4.38 4.76 -35.91
CA LEU A 668 3.04 4.43 -35.40
C LEU A 668 2.61 3.06 -35.96
N PRO A 669 2.27 2.06 -35.12
CA PRO A 669 1.81 0.76 -35.59
C PRO A 669 0.60 0.87 -36.52
N GLN A 670 0.59 0.10 -37.60
CA GLN A 670 -0.57 0.03 -38.50
C GLN A 670 -1.67 -0.83 -37.86
N THR A 671 -2.94 -0.55 -38.15
CA THR A 671 -4.08 -1.30 -37.61
C THR A 671 -3.97 -2.82 -37.80
N ARG A 672 -3.39 -3.26 -38.93
CA ARG A 672 -3.19 -4.69 -39.24
C ARG A 672 -2.11 -5.37 -38.40
N ASP A 673 -1.21 -4.59 -37.82
CA ASP A 673 -0.08 -5.06 -37.01
C ASP A 673 -0.40 -4.97 -35.51
N LEU A 674 -1.60 -4.50 -35.15
CA LEU A 674 -2.09 -4.46 -33.77
C LEU A 674 -2.47 -5.87 -33.31
N LEU A 675 -2.13 -6.15 -32.07
CA LEU A 675 -2.31 -7.43 -31.42
C LEU A 675 -3.63 -7.45 -30.64
N ALA A 676 -4.24 -8.62 -30.56
CA ALA A 676 -5.30 -8.92 -29.60
C ALA A 676 -4.76 -9.96 -28.62
N ILE A 677 -5.02 -9.76 -27.33
CA ILE A 677 -4.73 -10.78 -26.32
C ILE A 677 -5.81 -11.86 -26.48
N GLU A 678 -5.37 -13.08 -26.78
CA GLU A 678 -6.23 -14.23 -26.99
C GLU A 678 -6.18 -15.15 -25.77
N ASP A 679 -7.31 -15.80 -25.49
CA ASP A 679 -7.34 -16.90 -24.54
C ASP A 679 -6.70 -18.12 -25.19
N LEU A 680 -5.65 -18.64 -24.55
CA LEU A 680 -4.86 -19.75 -25.06
C LEU A 680 -5.42 -21.12 -24.62
N ASP A 681 -6.51 -21.15 -23.85
CA ASP A 681 -7.20 -22.41 -23.51
C ASP A 681 -7.65 -23.11 -24.81
N PRO A 682 -7.30 -24.41 -25.01
CA PRO A 682 -7.76 -25.19 -26.16
C PRO A 682 -9.28 -25.23 -26.34
N ALA A 683 -10.05 -25.02 -25.27
CA ALA A 683 -11.50 -24.96 -25.28
C ALA A 683 -12.06 -23.54 -25.47
N ALA A 684 -11.21 -22.50 -25.46
CA ALA A 684 -11.64 -21.14 -25.67
C ALA A 684 -12.22 -20.98 -27.07
N LEU A 685 -13.45 -20.48 -27.13
CA LEU A 685 -14.03 -20.05 -28.39
C LEU A 685 -13.35 -18.75 -28.84
N PRO A 686 -13.17 -18.55 -30.15
CA PRO A 686 -12.76 -17.25 -30.67
C PRO A 686 -13.63 -16.16 -30.05
N THR A 687 -13.01 -15.08 -29.57
CA THR A 687 -13.71 -13.92 -28.99
C THR A 687 -14.74 -13.30 -29.95
N THR A 688 -14.65 -13.64 -31.23
CA THR A 688 -15.61 -13.29 -32.28
C THR A 688 -15.46 -14.23 -33.48
N THR A 689 -16.57 -14.51 -34.18
CA THR A 689 -16.59 -15.21 -35.48
C THR A 689 -16.63 -14.25 -36.68
N ASP A 690 -16.67 -12.93 -36.43
CA ASP A 690 -16.75 -11.91 -37.47
C ASP A 690 -15.34 -11.46 -37.91
N ALA A 691 -15.02 -11.75 -39.17
CA ALA A 691 -13.76 -11.41 -39.83
C ALA A 691 -13.52 -9.89 -39.97
N HIS A 692 -14.51 -9.07 -39.64
CA HIS A 692 -14.42 -7.61 -39.63
C HIS A 692 -14.22 -7.01 -38.23
N VAL A 693 -14.10 -7.83 -37.17
CA VAL A 693 -13.87 -7.28 -35.83
C VAL A 693 -12.51 -6.61 -35.77
N HIS A 694 -12.56 -5.30 -35.61
CA HIS A 694 -11.41 -4.46 -35.36
C HIS A 694 -11.02 -4.51 -33.88
N VAL A 695 -9.72 -4.47 -33.61
CA VAL A 695 -9.17 -4.25 -32.26
C VAL A 695 -9.93 -3.08 -31.60
N PRO A 696 -10.50 -3.25 -30.40
CA PRO A 696 -11.25 -2.19 -29.73
C PRO A 696 -10.43 -0.91 -29.55
N GLN A 697 -11.06 0.26 -29.60
CA GLN A 697 -10.37 1.55 -29.46
C GLN A 697 -9.45 1.67 -28.21
N PRO A 698 -9.84 1.24 -26.99
CA PRO A 698 -8.92 1.27 -25.85
C PRO A 698 -7.68 0.38 -26.06
N GLU A 699 -7.84 -0.79 -26.67
CA GLU A 699 -6.75 -1.72 -27.01
C GLU A 699 -5.77 -1.09 -28.02
N LYS A 700 -6.30 -0.37 -29.01
CA LYS A 700 -5.49 0.39 -29.96
C LYS A 700 -4.69 1.51 -29.31
N ALA A 701 -5.29 2.22 -28.35
CA ALA A 701 -4.64 3.32 -27.65
C ALA A 701 -3.52 2.80 -26.72
N MET A 702 -3.68 1.61 -26.14
CA MET A 702 -2.69 0.97 -25.28
C MET A 702 -1.42 0.53 -26.04
N GLN A 703 -1.55 0.15 -27.32
CA GLN A 703 -0.44 -0.35 -28.15
C GLN A 703 0.39 0.76 -28.76
N ILE A 704 1.43 1.21 -28.07
CA ILE A 704 2.33 2.29 -28.51
C ILE A 704 3.30 1.82 -29.60
N GLY A 705 3.59 0.52 -29.64
CA GLY A 705 4.53 -0.11 -30.56
C GLY A 705 5.98 -0.10 -30.06
N GLU A 706 6.72 -1.12 -30.50
CA GLU A 706 8.13 -1.34 -30.14
C GLU A 706 9.04 -0.13 -30.47
N SER A 707 8.77 0.58 -31.58
CA SER A 707 9.56 1.77 -31.97
C SER A 707 9.46 2.88 -30.93
N ALA A 708 8.25 3.16 -30.43
CA ALA A 708 8.01 4.15 -29.38
C ALA A 708 8.56 3.69 -28.03
N ALA A 709 8.33 2.43 -27.65
CA ALA A 709 8.87 1.84 -26.43
C ALA A 709 10.41 1.91 -26.40
N ARG A 710 11.08 1.62 -27.53
CA ARG A 710 12.53 1.72 -27.67
C ARG A 710 13.04 3.15 -27.57
N SER A 711 12.34 4.11 -28.18
CA SER A 711 12.67 5.54 -28.05
C SER A 711 12.68 6.00 -26.58
N ILE A 712 11.68 5.55 -25.79
CA ILE A 712 11.60 5.81 -24.35
C ILE A 712 12.75 5.14 -23.59
N LEU A 713 12.98 3.83 -23.80
CA LEU A 713 14.05 3.10 -23.14
C LEU A 713 15.42 3.71 -23.44
N ARG A 714 15.70 4.04 -24.71
CA ARG A 714 16.93 4.74 -25.10
C ARG A 714 17.04 6.12 -24.50
N GLY A 715 15.93 6.82 -24.29
CA GLY A 715 15.90 8.06 -23.53
C GLY A 715 16.55 7.93 -22.14
N PHE A 716 16.31 6.82 -21.43
CA PHE A 716 16.94 6.52 -20.15
C PHE A 716 18.36 5.95 -20.29
N LEU A 717 18.56 5.03 -21.24
CA LEU A 717 19.82 4.29 -21.40
C LEU A 717 20.94 5.11 -22.06
N ALA A 718 20.61 6.10 -22.88
CA ALA A 718 21.56 6.99 -23.53
C ALA A 718 22.12 7.99 -22.51
N GLN A 719 23.07 7.52 -21.71
CA GLN A 719 24.06 8.40 -21.11
C GLN A 719 25.07 8.70 -22.23
N ASP A 720 25.26 9.99 -22.57
CA ASP A 720 26.40 10.41 -23.39
C ASP A 720 27.63 9.69 -22.83
N SER A 721 28.37 9.02 -23.72
CA SER A 721 29.55 8.17 -23.44
C SER A 721 30.73 8.90 -22.77
N THR A 722 30.46 10.01 -22.10
CA THR A 722 31.42 10.96 -21.54
C THR A 722 31.20 11.27 -20.05
N VAL A 723 30.11 10.83 -19.41
CA VAL A 723 29.91 11.09 -17.97
C VAL A 723 29.40 9.86 -17.23
N GLY A 724 30.31 9.15 -16.56
CA GLY A 724 29.96 8.19 -15.51
C GLY A 724 30.53 6.78 -15.67
N ALA A 725 31.03 6.42 -16.86
CA ALA A 725 31.99 5.31 -16.94
C ALA A 725 33.32 5.81 -16.35
N THR A 726 33.42 5.83 -15.02
CA THR A 726 34.72 5.55 -14.42
C THR A 726 35.11 4.20 -15.00
N ALA A 727 36.13 4.18 -15.85
CA ALA A 727 36.61 2.97 -16.50
C ALA A 727 36.84 1.90 -15.42
N GLY A 728 35.91 0.94 -15.28
CA GLY A 728 35.99 -0.13 -14.27
C GLY A 728 34.72 -0.47 -13.49
N THR A 729 33.68 0.38 -13.42
CA THR A 729 32.45 0.05 -12.67
C THR A 729 31.44 -0.73 -13.51
N ARG A 730 31.17 -1.99 -13.13
CA ARG A 730 30.11 -2.81 -13.72
C ARG A 730 28.75 -2.25 -13.29
N SER A 731 27.83 -2.04 -14.23
CA SER A 731 26.45 -1.63 -13.96
C SER A 731 25.48 -2.48 -14.77
N ALA A 732 24.24 -2.60 -14.28
CA ALA A 732 23.15 -3.29 -14.95
C ALA A 732 21.86 -2.48 -14.89
N PHE A 733 20.96 -2.76 -15.81
CA PHE A 733 19.65 -2.11 -15.90
C PHE A 733 18.54 -3.12 -15.72
N LEU A 734 17.54 -2.78 -14.90
CA LEU A 734 16.31 -3.56 -14.76
C LEU A 734 15.12 -2.70 -15.20
N CYS A 735 14.46 -3.11 -16.28
CA CYS A 735 13.20 -2.53 -16.72
C CYS A 735 12.05 -3.25 -15.98
N ILE A 736 11.28 -2.50 -15.20
CA ILE A 736 10.13 -2.99 -14.45
C ILE A 736 8.89 -2.44 -15.13
N ASP A 737 8.17 -3.29 -15.84
CA ASP A 737 6.96 -2.90 -16.55
C ASP A 737 5.73 -3.29 -15.74
N LEU A 738 5.00 -2.28 -15.27
CA LEU A 738 3.81 -2.44 -14.44
C LEU A 738 2.55 -2.65 -15.28
N SER A 739 2.61 -2.47 -16.60
CA SER A 739 1.51 -2.73 -17.52
C SER A 739 1.99 -3.28 -18.87
N PRO A 740 2.59 -4.50 -18.87
CA PRO A 740 3.20 -5.10 -20.06
C PRO A 740 2.21 -5.29 -21.20
N HIS A 741 0.95 -5.64 -20.90
CA HIS A 741 -0.17 -5.82 -21.84
C HIS A 741 0.23 -6.53 -23.14
N THR A 742 0.52 -5.78 -24.22
CA THR A 742 0.91 -6.29 -25.55
C THR A 742 2.42 -6.41 -25.78
N CYS A 743 3.23 -6.42 -24.72
CA CYS A 743 4.67 -6.69 -24.75
C CYS A 743 5.51 -5.69 -25.58
N ASP A 744 5.07 -4.44 -25.72
CA ASP A 744 5.81 -3.41 -26.48
C ASP A 744 7.19 -3.11 -25.86
N PHE A 745 7.26 -2.99 -24.53
CA PHE A 745 8.51 -2.71 -23.82
C PHE A 745 9.39 -3.95 -23.64
N SER A 746 8.82 -5.15 -23.51
CA SER A 746 9.61 -6.39 -23.42
C SER A 746 10.37 -6.63 -24.71
N ARG A 747 9.72 -6.47 -25.87
CA ARG A 747 10.36 -6.48 -27.19
C ARG A 747 11.44 -5.41 -27.32
N ALA A 748 11.14 -4.19 -26.89
CA ALA A 748 12.11 -3.11 -26.94
C ALA A 748 13.35 -3.39 -26.07
N ALA A 749 13.17 -3.97 -24.88
CA ALA A 749 14.25 -4.36 -23.98
C ALA A 749 15.12 -5.50 -24.54
N LEU A 750 14.50 -6.52 -25.14
CA LEU A 750 15.25 -7.64 -25.78
C LEU A 750 16.08 -7.19 -26.98
N ALA A 751 15.60 -6.18 -27.72
CA ALA A 751 16.34 -5.62 -28.84
C ALA A 751 17.58 -4.81 -28.41
N GLU A 752 17.67 -4.40 -27.14
CA GLU A 752 18.82 -3.67 -26.61
C GLU A 752 19.94 -4.62 -26.16
N THR A 753 20.89 -4.86 -27.07
CA THR A 753 21.99 -5.82 -26.87
C THR A 753 23.29 -5.22 -26.35
N LYS A 754 23.38 -3.88 -26.29
CA LYS A 754 24.63 -3.16 -25.96
C LYS A 754 24.94 -3.08 -24.47
N LEU A 755 23.93 -3.30 -23.62
CA LEU A 755 24.02 -3.18 -22.16
C LEU A 755 23.38 -4.42 -21.51
N PRO A 756 23.79 -4.81 -20.29
CA PRO A 756 23.10 -5.83 -19.51
C PRO A 756 21.74 -5.28 -19.02
N VAL A 757 20.74 -5.37 -19.90
CA VAL A 757 19.35 -5.00 -19.64
C VAL A 757 18.56 -6.26 -19.29
N TYR A 758 17.88 -6.22 -18.15
CA TYR A 758 16.94 -7.22 -17.69
C TYR A 758 15.52 -6.63 -17.72
N TYR A 759 14.51 -7.47 -17.94
CA TYR A 759 13.11 -7.05 -17.97
C TYR A 759 12.27 -7.88 -17.01
N LEU A 760 11.40 -7.22 -16.25
CA LEU A 760 10.38 -7.84 -15.41
C LEU A 760 9.03 -7.22 -15.72
N GLY A 761 8.12 -8.01 -16.30
CA GLY A 761 6.75 -7.60 -16.60
C GLY A 761 5.77 -8.12 -15.56
N LEU A 762 4.91 -7.23 -15.04
CA LEU A 762 3.87 -7.57 -14.07
C LEU A 762 2.49 -7.52 -14.75
N THR A 763 2.01 -8.69 -15.16
CA THR A 763 0.73 -8.89 -15.88
C THR A 763 -0.47 -8.85 -14.93
N ARG A 764 -1.68 -8.58 -15.44
CA ARG A 764 -2.88 -8.46 -14.57
C ARG A 764 -3.53 -9.80 -14.21
N SER A 765 -3.27 -10.83 -14.99
CA SER A 765 -3.94 -12.13 -14.88
C SER A 765 -3.06 -13.25 -15.41
N GLU A 766 -3.40 -14.48 -15.05
CA GLU A 766 -2.71 -15.68 -15.52
C GLU A 766 -2.86 -15.88 -17.04
N GLY A 767 -4.02 -15.57 -17.62
CA GLY A 767 -4.21 -15.64 -19.07
C GLY A 767 -3.30 -14.66 -19.82
N GLU A 768 -3.13 -13.43 -19.31
CA GLU A 768 -2.15 -12.50 -19.87
C GLU A 768 -0.71 -12.98 -19.69
N LEU A 769 -0.39 -13.57 -18.54
CA LEU A 769 0.93 -14.14 -18.30
C LEU A 769 1.26 -15.23 -19.33
N GLU A 770 0.31 -16.13 -19.60
CA GLU A 770 0.47 -17.20 -20.56
C GLU A 770 0.60 -16.66 -21.99
N TRP A 771 -0.23 -15.68 -22.35
CA TRP A 771 -0.16 -14.99 -23.63
C TRP A 771 1.18 -14.27 -23.81
N SER A 772 1.63 -13.49 -22.82
CA SER A 772 2.91 -12.76 -22.85
C SER A 772 4.14 -13.67 -22.91
N LYS A 773 4.05 -14.90 -22.39
CA LYS A 773 5.13 -15.90 -22.52
C LYS A 773 5.12 -16.59 -23.88
N SER A 774 3.94 -16.74 -24.48
CA SER A 774 3.77 -17.43 -25.77
C SER A 774 4.10 -16.54 -26.95
N PHE A 775 3.83 -15.24 -26.82
CA PHE A 775 4.17 -14.18 -27.77
C PHE A 775 5.63 -13.75 -27.63
#